data_AF-A0A7V4TLL7-F1
#
_entry.id   AF-A0A7V4TLL7-F1
#
_cell.length_a   1.000
_cell.length_b   1.000
_cell.length_c   1.000
_cell.angle_alpha   90.00
_cell.angle_beta   90.00
_cell.angle_gamma   90.00
#
_symmetry.space_group_name_H-M   'P 1'
#
loop_
_entity.id
_entity.type
_entity.pdbx_description
1 polymer ?
#
loop_
_entity_poly.entity_id
_entity_poly.type
_entity_poly.pdbx_seq_one_letter_code
_entity_poly.pdbx_strand_id
1 'polypeptide(L)'
;MPPVEEQEVEHVIQRVNLQRALVVGVGGCGAEVIKRLRRLLVDRFGRFEDIPIVKFFYIDTDQNWLQTMATEVEEDIRLPEPERFDAQIPDASGIYRNIRDGHLPNYSWFSLEKLQHHTRIVEGAGTIRQLGRLCFWHHYRNIRDKMEALIADLNADENARFMEDRYRVVVDPGINVYVIAGLAGGTGSGMFLDVAYLARGVLGQMGIQGSNLVVGYLILPGAFRDLGGTNALPNGYAALKELNYYSYMYSPDNEMAALFGRPEWVVNYTGEPGGEVRFVCQAPFDYCYLLDARNEHVQLHRNDIFAMIARSLFHEFTLDFATFKRSLRTNIKNRIVRNDRRDCPAGFMSFGQSAIFFPRREIEQALRHQLALRAVQRWISRQAEPVEVFARGTGVTDSQENVENVILSLTKEAEEDTLKEAVRGYIIRQFIPDAGLRREDVLSAILVEAKERLSDIPYALVEAERKRWIAEEWPLDKFLGSLSDSWRRLKRDFTDEGPEPVKWGEQIRKLWAHKEKVGKEYRQKIYERVFEMFENTAQYGPAWALCFVRLLREALLALRERFVREANDPQTIAQVLGDVYLIKKVAEGKGPSLSAIIEANASERFREVDEAIRSHWPFGKRERVDRQAYEYLLRCAHWCRARVEERARRLAAELAEDLVRMLQDLERELLERARVLARLQAELSKLAIEWAQKASRTENVGELVCDDIVIKALEAKIAAGVGDRYHPDVVAERALQRVGIGLRELREEKVEAFLHALLDAAREAIGDLSESTLQETRFAVYDLLSDQIGDSSTLDQVVSRAIKSGAPFVLLNPNPPGGPWGGLLVIRGAGIHGGYNPNDPDRERARIIESIKRSAGWRPADEIRSIDDTSQIIFFQECGGFPLRALQGIEEMKQVYEHCRKEGGPPLHIVRDEMAERYPDLIPPRENDLQSALTIQSVGIPLGFIVLADFPHPDGGGRTIQMYAYRREIPELPGEFEMIPIGGTVQSIGIRLAFDSALLREVEQAIDAKIKSASSEEKQNFVRILREHLNNFKETLKKENPDVDPETLPLYQKERDRIVTFIRKYGLGTEG
;
A
#
# COMPACT_ATOMS: atom_id res chain seq x y z
N MET A 1 1.13 -13.48 -67.29
CA MET A 1 0.27 -12.89 -66.24
C MET A 1 1.19 -12.41 -65.14
N PRO A 2 1.28 -11.09 -64.87
CA PRO A 2 1.85 -10.62 -63.62
C PRO A 2 0.82 -10.83 -62.49
N PRO A 3 1.28 -10.92 -61.23
CA PRO A 3 0.44 -11.26 -60.10
C PRO A 3 -0.43 -10.06 -59.68
N VAL A 4 -1.63 -10.36 -59.20
CA VAL A 4 -2.58 -9.41 -58.61
C VAL A 4 -2.04 -8.99 -57.25
N GLU A 5 -1.84 -7.68 -57.05
CA GLU A 5 -1.51 -7.07 -55.77
C GLU A 5 -2.67 -7.26 -54.78
N GLU A 6 -2.40 -7.95 -53.67
CA GLU A 6 -3.21 -7.85 -52.46
C GLU A 6 -2.97 -6.48 -51.83
N GLN A 7 -4.01 -5.63 -51.84
CA GLN A 7 -4.02 -4.41 -51.03
C GLN A 7 -4.23 -4.80 -49.56
N GLU A 8 -3.13 -4.88 -48.80
CA GLU A 8 -3.18 -4.81 -47.34
C GLU A 8 -3.73 -3.43 -46.94
N VAL A 9 -4.95 -3.40 -46.41
CA VAL A 9 -5.49 -2.22 -45.73
C VAL A 9 -4.89 -2.20 -44.31
N GLU A 10 -3.69 -1.64 -44.20
CA GLU A 10 -3.06 -1.33 -42.92
C GLU A 10 -3.81 -0.15 -42.28
N HIS A 11 -4.71 -0.42 -41.32
CA HIS A 11 -5.27 0.63 -40.48
C HIS A 11 -4.16 1.11 -39.52
N VAL A 12 -3.34 2.06 -39.96
CA VAL A 12 -2.41 2.80 -39.11
C VAL A 12 -3.22 3.59 -38.08
N ILE A 13 -3.32 3.06 -36.86
CA ILE A 13 -3.83 3.83 -35.71
C ILE A 13 -2.84 4.96 -35.46
N GLN A 14 -3.23 6.20 -35.75
CA GLN A 14 -2.42 7.38 -35.39
C GLN A 14 -2.17 7.37 -33.88
N ARG A 15 -0.91 7.29 -33.46
CA ARG A 15 -0.50 7.51 -32.06
C ARG A 15 -0.99 8.90 -31.64
N VAL A 16 -1.78 9.01 -30.58
CA VAL A 16 -2.19 10.30 -30.02
C VAL A 16 -1.17 10.74 -28.98
N ASN A 17 -0.72 11.98 -29.11
CA ASN A 17 0.23 12.61 -28.21
C ASN A 17 -0.37 12.81 -26.81
N LEU A 18 0.45 12.77 -25.76
CA LEU A 18 -0.04 13.09 -24.41
C LEU A 18 -0.35 14.58 -24.29
N GLN A 19 -1.19 14.94 -23.31
CA GLN A 19 -1.46 16.35 -22.98
C GLN A 19 -1.02 16.62 -21.54
N ARG A 20 -0.66 17.87 -21.27
CA ARG A 20 -0.36 18.33 -19.91
C ARG A 20 -1.63 18.37 -19.08
N ALA A 21 -1.52 18.06 -17.80
CA ALA A 21 -2.66 18.01 -16.90
C ALA A 21 -2.39 18.65 -15.54
N LEU A 22 -3.32 19.50 -15.11
CA LEU A 22 -3.44 19.93 -13.72
C LEU A 22 -4.63 19.21 -13.08
N VAL A 23 -4.36 18.39 -12.07
CA VAL A 23 -5.40 17.66 -11.32
C VAL A 23 -5.70 18.43 -10.03
N VAL A 24 -6.87 19.07 -9.99
CA VAL A 24 -7.32 19.88 -8.85
C VAL A 24 -8.30 19.09 -7.99
N GLY A 25 -7.89 18.74 -6.77
CA GLY A 25 -8.71 18.03 -5.80
C GLY A 25 -9.26 18.99 -4.76
N VAL A 26 -10.58 18.98 -4.55
CA VAL A 26 -11.24 19.89 -3.60
C VAL A 26 -11.98 19.11 -2.51
N GLY A 27 -11.59 19.34 -1.26
CA GLY A 27 -12.11 18.60 -0.11
C GLY A 27 -11.66 17.14 -0.07
N GLY A 28 -12.14 16.38 0.94
CA GLY A 28 -11.72 14.99 1.17
C GLY A 28 -11.91 14.02 0.00
N CYS A 29 -12.91 14.23 -0.88
CA CYS A 29 -13.09 13.40 -2.08
C CYS A 29 -11.95 13.60 -3.08
N GLY A 30 -11.57 14.85 -3.35
CA GLY A 30 -10.45 15.17 -4.22
C GLY A 30 -9.12 14.65 -3.66
N ALA A 31 -8.96 14.75 -2.35
CA ALA A 31 -7.82 14.23 -1.62
C ALA A 31 -7.60 12.71 -1.85
N GLU A 32 -8.66 11.92 -1.65
CA GLU A 32 -8.62 10.46 -1.81
C GLU A 32 -8.36 10.02 -3.26
N VAL A 33 -8.85 10.77 -4.25
CA VAL A 33 -8.57 10.52 -5.67
C VAL A 33 -7.13 10.87 -6.01
N ILE A 34 -6.64 12.04 -5.58
CA ILE A 34 -5.26 12.48 -5.84
C ILE A 34 -4.26 11.48 -5.25
N LYS A 35 -4.44 11.06 -3.99
CA LYS A 35 -3.57 10.07 -3.34
C LYS A 35 -3.43 8.79 -4.17
N ARG A 36 -4.55 8.27 -4.68
CA ARG A 36 -4.58 7.03 -5.48
C ARG A 36 -3.97 7.22 -6.87
N LEU A 37 -4.32 8.31 -7.55
CA LEU A 37 -3.74 8.62 -8.86
C LEU A 37 -2.23 8.79 -8.76
N ARG A 38 -1.78 9.50 -7.73
CA ARG A 38 -0.37 9.65 -7.40
C ARG A 38 0.32 8.30 -7.28
N ARG A 39 -0.22 7.39 -6.45
CA ARG A 39 0.31 6.04 -6.30
C ARG A 39 0.44 5.30 -7.63
N LEU A 40 -0.60 5.33 -8.48
CA LEU A 40 -0.57 4.68 -9.80
C LEU A 40 0.53 5.24 -10.72
N LEU A 41 0.76 6.56 -10.69
CA LEU A 41 1.82 7.20 -11.47
C LEU A 41 3.21 6.83 -10.97
N VAL A 42 3.46 6.85 -9.66
CA VAL A 42 4.74 6.41 -9.07
C VAL A 42 5.00 4.95 -9.39
N ASP A 43 3.98 4.11 -9.29
CA ASP A 43 4.11 2.68 -9.58
C ASP A 43 4.48 2.40 -11.05
N ARG A 44 4.02 3.24 -12.00
CA ARG A 44 4.35 3.11 -13.43
C ARG A 44 5.67 3.77 -13.82
N PHE A 45 5.95 4.97 -13.30
CA PHE A 45 7.08 5.80 -13.74
C PHE A 45 8.27 5.77 -12.77
N GLY A 46 8.12 5.13 -11.62
CA GLY A 46 9.11 5.03 -10.55
C GLY A 46 9.07 6.21 -9.58
N ARG A 47 9.03 7.44 -10.08
CA ARG A 47 8.92 8.67 -9.28
C ARG A 47 8.07 9.72 -10.01
N PHE A 48 7.68 10.80 -9.33
CA PHE A 48 6.90 11.87 -9.95
C PHE A 48 7.70 12.77 -10.88
N GLU A 49 8.97 13.00 -10.58
CA GLU A 49 9.86 13.81 -11.42
C GLU A 49 10.05 13.18 -12.81
N ASP A 50 9.78 11.88 -12.92
CA ASP A 50 9.78 11.10 -14.14
C ASP A 50 8.48 11.26 -14.97
N ILE A 51 7.48 12.05 -14.51
CA ILE A 51 6.30 12.47 -15.31
C ILE A 51 5.94 13.96 -15.10
N PRO A 52 6.78 14.90 -15.57
CA PRO A 52 6.61 16.32 -15.25
C PRO A 52 5.42 17.01 -15.96
N ILE A 53 4.70 16.30 -16.81
CA ILE A 53 3.51 16.79 -17.53
C ILE A 53 2.20 16.68 -16.73
N VAL A 54 2.26 16.15 -15.50
CA VAL A 54 1.12 16.07 -14.58
C VAL A 54 1.48 16.78 -13.28
N LYS A 55 0.66 17.73 -12.85
CA LYS A 55 0.79 18.41 -11.55
C LYS A 55 -0.52 18.31 -10.78
N PHE A 56 -0.42 18.46 -9.47
CA PHE A 56 -1.56 18.38 -8.57
C PHE A 56 -1.80 19.70 -7.86
N PHE A 57 -3.07 20.00 -7.57
CA PHE A 57 -3.41 21.10 -6.70
C PHE A 57 -4.55 20.69 -5.75
N TYR A 58 -4.21 20.46 -4.50
CA TYR A 58 -5.17 20.07 -3.48
C TYR A 58 -5.57 21.26 -2.61
N ILE A 59 -6.87 21.48 -2.47
CA ILE A 59 -7.46 22.56 -1.67
C ILE A 59 -8.42 21.94 -0.65
N ASP A 60 -8.20 22.18 0.64
CA ASP A 60 -9.10 21.73 1.70
C ASP A 60 -9.15 22.72 2.87
N THR A 61 -10.17 22.59 3.69
CA THR A 61 -10.40 23.30 4.95
C THR A 61 -10.19 22.40 6.17
N ASP A 62 -9.76 21.15 5.97
CA ASP A 62 -9.43 20.19 7.02
C ASP A 62 -7.95 19.77 6.94
N GLN A 63 -7.17 20.15 7.95
CA GLN A 63 -5.74 19.85 8.02
C GLN A 63 -5.49 18.40 8.46
N ASN A 64 -6.46 17.72 9.08
CA ASN A 64 -6.28 16.36 9.57
C ASN A 64 -5.86 15.43 8.43
N TRP A 65 -6.45 15.59 7.24
CA TRP A 65 -6.09 14.78 6.09
C TRP A 65 -4.64 15.02 5.64
N LEU A 66 -4.17 16.27 5.65
CA LEU A 66 -2.77 16.59 5.34
C LEU A 66 -1.80 16.02 6.39
N GLN A 67 -2.20 15.97 7.65
CA GLN A 67 -1.43 15.36 8.73
C GLN A 67 -1.36 13.85 8.55
N THR A 68 -2.49 13.18 8.31
CA THR A 68 -2.57 11.75 7.98
C THR A 68 -1.71 11.41 6.75
N MET A 69 -1.76 12.22 5.69
CA MET A 69 -0.88 12.05 4.53
C MET A 69 0.61 12.12 4.90
N ALA A 70 1.01 13.01 5.80
CA ALA A 70 2.40 13.18 6.19
C ALA A 70 2.92 12.00 7.02
N THR A 71 2.06 11.30 7.76
CA THR A 71 2.45 10.21 8.68
C THR A 71 2.22 8.81 8.11
N GLU A 72 1.15 8.58 7.36
CA GLU A 72 0.69 7.24 6.96
C GLU A 72 0.95 6.91 5.49
N VAL A 73 1.29 7.89 4.66
CA VAL A 73 1.55 7.69 3.22
C VAL A 73 3.05 7.71 2.95
N GLU A 74 3.51 6.85 2.04
CA GLU A 74 4.91 6.79 1.61
C GLU A 74 5.38 8.13 1.04
N GLU A 75 6.63 8.50 1.33
CA GLU A 75 7.20 9.81 1.00
C GLU A 75 7.01 10.18 -0.48
N ASP A 76 7.30 9.25 -1.38
CA ASP A 76 7.19 9.43 -2.83
C ASP A 76 5.75 9.71 -3.30
N ILE A 77 4.72 9.35 -2.51
CA ILE A 77 3.30 9.53 -2.86
C ILE A 77 2.74 10.84 -2.28
N ARG A 78 3.39 11.43 -1.27
CA ARG A 78 2.92 12.65 -0.58
C ARG A 78 2.84 13.84 -1.54
N LEU A 79 1.95 14.78 -1.24
CA LEU A 79 1.86 16.06 -1.94
C LEU A 79 2.93 17.03 -1.41
N PRO A 80 3.80 17.59 -2.28
CA PRO A 80 4.74 18.62 -1.87
C PRO A 80 3.98 19.93 -1.55
N GLU A 81 4.62 20.83 -0.80
CA GLU A 81 3.99 22.10 -0.37
C GLU A 81 3.39 22.95 -1.52
N PRO A 82 4.04 23.08 -2.70
CA PRO A 82 3.47 23.85 -3.81
C PRO A 82 2.15 23.29 -4.35
N GLU A 83 1.93 21.97 -4.23
CA GLU A 83 0.76 21.25 -4.76
C GLU A 83 -0.40 21.17 -3.76
N ARG A 84 -0.28 21.83 -2.60
CA ARG A 84 -1.33 21.85 -1.58
C ARG A 84 -1.59 23.25 -1.05
N PHE A 85 -2.83 23.48 -0.63
CA PHE A 85 -3.25 24.70 0.01
C PHE A 85 -4.28 24.42 1.11
N ASP A 86 -3.94 24.85 2.33
CA ASP A 86 -4.82 24.83 3.48
C ASP A 86 -5.66 26.11 3.50
N ALA A 87 -6.94 25.98 3.20
CA ALA A 87 -7.91 27.06 3.10
C ALA A 87 -8.65 27.36 4.41
N GLN A 88 -8.16 26.88 5.55
CA GLN A 88 -8.76 27.15 6.85
C GLN A 88 -8.88 28.64 7.18
N ILE A 89 -9.89 28.96 7.98
CA ILE A 89 -10.04 30.27 8.62
C ILE A 89 -10.08 30.05 10.14
N PRO A 90 -8.95 30.23 10.84
CA PRO A 90 -8.90 30.12 12.31
C PRO A 90 -9.77 31.15 13.03
N ASP A 91 -9.96 32.34 12.46
CA ASP A 91 -10.84 33.38 12.99
C ASP A 91 -11.45 34.24 11.87
N ALA A 92 -12.74 34.06 11.62
CA ALA A 92 -13.51 34.82 10.63
C ALA A 92 -14.11 36.12 11.22
N SER A 93 -13.94 36.40 12.52
CA SER A 93 -14.60 37.52 13.22
C SER A 93 -14.26 38.88 12.59
N GLY A 94 -13.03 39.07 12.13
CA GLY A 94 -12.59 40.27 11.42
C GLY A 94 -13.29 40.44 10.05
N ILE A 95 -13.41 39.35 9.30
CA ILE A 95 -14.13 39.32 8.01
C ILE A 95 -15.59 39.69 8.25
N TYR A 96 -16.23 39.05 9.22
CA TYR A 96 -17.64 39.27 9.58
C TYR A 96 -17.91 40.70 10.03
N ARG A 97 -17.01 41.30 10.82
CA ARG A 97 -17.10 42.71 11.21
C ARG A 97 -17.01 43.63 9.99
N ASN A 98 -16.06 43.40 9.09
CA ASN A 98 -15.90 44.22 7.90
C ASN A 98 -17.06 44.07 6.89
N ILE A 99 -17.69 42.90 6.81
CA ILE A 99 -18.93 42.72 6.04
C ILE A 99 -20.06 43.52 6.67
N ARG A 100 -20.23 43.42 8.00
CA ARG A 100 -21.27 44.13 8.76
C ARG A 100 -21.16 45.65 8.63
N ASP A 101 -19.92 46.16 8.70
CA ASP A 101 -19.61 47.59 8.65
C ASP A 101 -19.60 48.14 7.22
N GLY A 102 -19.80 47.28 6.20
CA GLY A 102 -19.84 47.68 4.79
C GLY A 102 -18.48 47.90 4.13
N HIS A 103 -17.37 47.56 4.80
CA HIS A 103 -16.01 47.67 4.26
C HIS A 103 -15.68 46.58 3.24
N LEU A 104 -16.45 45.49 3.18
CA LEU A 104 -16.31 44.39 2.23
C LEU A 104 -17.57 44.20 1.37
N PRO A 105 -17.91 45.17 0.50
CA PRO A 105 -19.13 45.13 -0.31
C PRO A 105 -19.15 43.97 -1.33
N ASN A 106 -17.98 43.45 -1.71
CA ASN A 106 -17.85 42.30 -2.60
C ASN A 106 -18.32 40.97 -1.97
N TYR A 107 -18.53 40.92 -0.65
CA TYR A 107 -19.07 39.76 0.07
C TYR A 107 -20.60 39.80 0.22
N SER A 108 -21.30 40.60 -0.59
CA SER A 108 -22.77 40.73 -0.55
C SER A 108 -23.54 39.42 -0.75
N TRP A 109 -22.89 38.39 -1.28
CA TRP A 109 -23.42 37.04 -1.44
C TRP A 109 -23.43 36.19 -0.15
N PHE A 110 -22.72 36.60 0.90
CA PHE A 110 -22.56 35.83 2.13
C PHE A 110 -23.68 36.14 3.13
N SER A 111 -24.36 35.10 3.62
CA SER A 111 -25.45 35.20 4.61
C SER A 111 -24.89 35.37 6.02
N LEU A 112 -24.33 36.55 6.32
CA LEU A 112 -23.71 36.86 7.61
C LEU A 112 -24.70 36.66 8.77
N GLU A 113 -25.97 37.02 8.58
CA GLU A 113 -27.03 36.88 9.57
C GLU A 113 -27.25 35.42 10.03
N LYS A 114 -27.06 34.46 9.12
CA LYS A 114 -27.18 33.01 9.41
C LYS A 114 -25.88 32.38 9.90
N LEU A 115 -24.73 32.95 9.53
CA LEU A 115 -23.42 32.29 9.66
C LEU A 115 -22.44 32.96 10.63
N GLN A 116 -22.77 34.13 11.19
CA GLN A 116 -21.90 34.89 12.11
C GLN A 116 -21.42 34.10 13.34
N HIS A 117 -22.10 33.02 13.72
CA HIS A 117 -21.69 32.16 14.84
C HIS A 117 -20.59 31.14 14.47
N HIS A 118 -20.35 30.91 13.18
CA HIS A 118 -19.29 30.03 12.67
C HIS A 118 -17.99 30.82 12.46
N THR A 119 -17.31 31.18 13.54
CA THR A 119 -16.07 31.98 13.48
C THR A 119 -14.80 31.16 13.26
N ARG A 120 -14.84 29.84 13.50
CA ARG A 120 -13.74 28.89 13.25
C ARG A 120 -14.12 27.94 12.13
N ILE A 121 -13.32 27.89 11.08
CA ILE A 121 -13.48 26.97 9.93
C ILE A 121 -12.15 26.24 9.76
N VAL A 122 -11.90 25.25 10.62
CA VAL A 122 -10.60 24.56 10.76
C VAL A 122 -10.68 23.03 10.77
N GLU A 123 -11.88 22.46 10.75
CA GLU A 123 -12.11 21.00 10.76
C GLU A 123 -13.14 20.69 9.67
N GLY A 124 -12.92 21.29 8.50
CA GLY A 124 -13.90 21.33 7.43
C GLY A 124 -14.93 22.46 7.56
N ALA A 125 -15.72 22.63 6.50
CA ALA A 125 -16.78 23.64 6.41
C ALA A 125 -18.13 23.19 7.01
N GLY A 126 -18.15 22.17 7.87
CA GLY A 126 -19.35 21.74 8.62
C GLY A 126 -20.55 21.34 7.76
N THR A 127 -20.34 20.88 6.52
CA THR A 127 -21.39 20.66 5.50
C THR A 127 -22.18 21.92 5.09
N ILE A 128 -21.64 23.12 5.33
CA ILE A 128 -22.23 24.40 4.92
C ILE A 128 -21.46 24.95 3.71
N ARG A 129 -22.12 24.99 2.55
CA ARG A 129 -21.49 25.33 1.26
C ARG A 129 -20.92 26.76 1.23
N GLN A 130 -21.63 27.73 1.81
CA GLN A 130 -21.14 29.12 1.87
C GLN A 130 -19.86 29.28 2.70
N LEU A 131 -19.64 28.46 3.74
CA LEU A 131 -18.39 28.52 4.52
C LEU A 131 -17.21 27.98 3.71
N GLY A 132 -17.43 26.93 2.91
CA GLY A 132 -16.44 26.47 1.94
C GLY A 132 -16.09 27.57 0.92
N ARG A 133 -17.11 28.22 0.36
CA ARG A 133 -16.88 29.35 -0.56
C ARG A 133 -16.18 30.53 0.12
N LEU A 134 -16.51 30.84 1.37
CA LEU A 134 -15.86 31.91 2.16
C LEU A 134 -14.36 31.65 2.29
N CYS A 135 -13.98 30.40 2.57
CA CYS A 135 -12.58 29.97 2.63
C CYS A 135 -11.85 30.21 1.32
N PHE A 136 -12.46 29.86 0.18
CA PHE A 136 -11.88 30.13 -1.14
C PHE A 136 -11.70 31.62 -1.39
N TRP A 137 -12.70 32.44 -1.06
CA TRP A 137 -12.65 33.89 -1.26
C TRP A 137 -11.59 34.56 -0.38
N HIS A 138 -11.52 34.19 0.91
CA HIS A 138 -10.52 34.70 1.82
C HIS A 138 -9.09 34.44 1.33
N HIS A 139 -8.89 33.28 0.71
CA HIS A 139 -7.59 32.82 0.22
C HIS A 139 -7.38 32.96 -1.29
N TYR A 140 -8.26 33.68 -1.99
CA TYR A 140 -8.32 33.67 -3.45
C TYR A 140 -6.98 33.99 -4.11
N ARG A 141 -6.26 35.02 -3.62
CA ARG A 141 -4.96 35.42 -4.17
C ARG A 141 -3.94 34.28 -4.09
N ASN A 142 -3.82 33.64 -2.93
CA ASN A 142 -2.89 32.53 -2.74
C ASN A 142 -3.26 31.32 -3.61
N ILE A 143 -4.57 31.01 -3.72
CA ILE A 143 -5.05 29.91 -4.55
C ILE A 143 -4.77 30.18 -6.03
N ARG A 144 -5.05 31.40 -6.51
CA ARG A 144 -4.74 31.83 -7.88
C ARG A 144 -3.25 31.77 -8.15
N ASP A 145 -2.43 32.39 -7.31
CA ASP A 145 -0.98 32.49 -7.51
C ASP A 145 -0.32 31.10 -7.52
N LYS A 146 -0.77 30.18 -6.67
CA LYS A 146 -0.33 28.77 -6.71
C LYS A 146 -0.76 28.07 -8.00
N MET A 147 -2.02 28.25 -8.44
CA MET A 147 -2.50 27.68 -9.70
C MET A 147 -1.72 28.22 -10.91
N GLU A 148 -1.45 29.52 -10.96
CA GLU A 148 -0.63 30.17 -12.00
C GLU A 148 0.79 29.59 -12.02
N ALA A 149 1.42 29.41 -10.85
CA ALA A 149 2.74 28.83 -10.76
C ALA A 149 2.78 27.37 -11.27
N LEU A 150 1.79 26.54 -10.91
CA LEU A 150 1.69 25.16 -11.39
C LEU A 150 1.43 25.07 -12.90
N ILE A 151 0.59 25.97 -13.44
CA ILE A 151 0.32 26.06 -14.88
C ILE A 151 1.57 26.55 -15.63
N ALA A 152 2.31 27.51 -15.07
CA ALA A 152 3.56 28.00 -15.66
C ALA A 152 4.62 26.90 -15.74
N ASP A 153 4.79 26.12 -14.67
CA ASP A 153 5.66 24.93 -14.64
C ASP A 153 5.20 23.92 -15.71
N LEU A 154 3.93 23.50 -15.71
CA LEU A 154 3.40 22.59 -16.73
C LEU A 154 3.67 23.06 -18.16
N ASN A 155 3.50 24.36 -18.42
CA ASN A 155 3.66 24.94 -19.75
C ASN A 155 5.13 25.04 -20.20
N ALA A 156 6.11 24.81 -19.33
CA ALA A 156 7.52 24.86 -19.69
C ALA A 156 7.86 23.82 -20.78
N ASP A 157 8.58 24.25 -21.82
CA ASP A 157 8.98 23.39 -22.94
C ASP A 157 9.88 22.22 -22.50
N GLU A 158 10.65 22.41 -21.43
CA GLU A 158 11.53 21.39 -20.87
C GLU A 158 10.78 20.13 -20.41
N ASN A 159 9.55 20.28 -19.92
CA ASN A 159 8.71 19.16 -19.49
C ASN A 159 8.31 18.27 -20.69
N ALA A 160 8.00 18.87 -21.84
CA ALA A 160 7.73 18.11 -23.06
C ALA A 160 9.00 17.46 -23.63
N ARG A 161 10.12 18.19 -23.65
CA ARG A 161 11.42 17.64 -24.10
C ARG A 161 11.86 16.47 -23.24
N PHE A 162 11.68 16.53 -21.93
CA PHE A 162 11.98 15.42 -21.02
C PHE A 162 11.19 14.15 -21.38
N MET A 163 9.89 14.29 -21.64
CA MET A 163 9.04 13.16 -22.04
C MET A 163 9.47 12.56 -23.38
N GLU A 164 9.86 13.40 -24.34
CA GLU A 164 10.37 12.96 -25.65
C GLU A 164 11.74 12.28 -25.53
N ASP A 165 12.64 12.81 -24.72
CA ASP A 165 13.99 12.25 -24.53
C ASP A 165 13.96 10.92 -23.78
N ARG A 166 13.17 10.84 -22.70
CA ARG A 166 13.14 9.68 -21.81
C ARG A 166 12.21 8.57 -22.27
N TYR A 167 11.02 8.93 -22.77
CA TYR A 167 9.98 7.97 -23.12
C TYR A 167 9.64 7.93 -24.61
N ARG A 168 10.24 8.79 -25.44
CA ARG A 168 9.88 8.95 -26.87
C ARG A 168 8.41 9.30 -27.06
N VAL A 169 7.87 10.07 -26.12
CA VAL A 169 6.48 10.52 -26.10
C VAL A 169 6.39 11.98 -26.50
N VAL A 170 5.63 12.25 -27.56
CA VAL A 170 5.29 13.61 -27.96
C VAL A 170 4.16 14.14 -27.08
N VAL A 171 4.28 15.40 -26.65
CA VAL A 171 3.30 16.08 -25.79
C VAL A 171 2.70 17.25 -26.57
N ASP A 172 1.37 17.23 -26.75
CA ASP A 172 0.64 18.29 -27.43
C ASP A 172 0.65 19.60 -26.61
N PRO A 173 0.55 20.76 -27.27
CA PRO A 173 0.33 22.03 -26.60
C PRO A 173 -1.04 22.09 -25.93
N GLY A 174 -1.12 22.82 -24.82
CA GLY A 174 -2.33 23.00 -24.03
C GLY A 174 -2.25 22.30 -22.68
N ILE A 175 -3.12 22.70 -21.76
CA ILE A 175 -3.21 22.16 -20.40
C ILE A 175 -4.66 21.85 -20.08
N ASN A 176 -4.96 20.58 -19.85
CA ASN A 176 -6.26 20.17 -19.33
C ASN A 176 -6.29 20.29 -17.80
N VAL A 177 -7.39 20.80 -17.25
CA VAL A 177 -7.60 20.92 -15.81
C VAL A 177 -8.72 19.98 -15.39
N TYR A 178 -8.41 19.04 -14.50
CA TYR A 178 -9.36 18.07 -13.98
C TYR A 178 -9.75 18.46 -12.54
N VAL A 179 -11.01 18.84 -12.33
CA VAL A 179 -11.53 19.25 -11.02
C VAL A 179 -12.31 18.12 -10.39
N ILE A 180 -11.89 17.65 -9.22
CA ILE A 180 -12.53 16.56 -8.48
C ILE A 180 -13.13 17.10 -7.19
N ALA A 181 -14.45 16.97 -7.02
CA ALA A 181 -15.16 17.48 -5.85
C ALA A 181 -16.40 16.66 -5.51
N GLY A 182 -16.73 16.55 -4.22
CA GLY A 182 -18.01 15.99 -3.76
C GLY A 182 -19.08 17.05 -3.62
N LEU A 183 -20.29 16.81 -4.16
CA LEU A 183 -21.40 17.77 -4.13
C LEU A 183 -22.19 17.77 -2.81
N ALA A 184 -21.90 16.84 -1.90
CA ALA A 184 -22.58 16.70 -0.61
C ALA A 184 -22.00 17.56 0.53
N GLY A 185 -20.67 17.80 0.52
CA GLY A 185 -19.95 18.45 1.62
C GLY A 185 -19.99 19.98 1.57
N GLY A 186 -19.33 20.65 2.53
CA GLY A 186 -19.24 22.13 2.54
C GLY A 186 -18.13 22.66 1.63
N THR A 187 -16.95 22.04 1.65
CA THR A 187 -15.75 22.49 0.93
C THR A 187 -15.85 22.22 -0.58
N GLY A 188 -15.90 20.95 -0.98
CA GLY A 188 -16.03 20.57 -2.40
C GLY A 188 -17.24 21.22 -3.08
N SER A 189 -18.43 21.02 -2.52
CA SER A 189 -19.68 21.56 -3.07
C SER A 189 -19.76 23.09 -3.06
N GLY A 190 -19.06 23.75 -2.14
CA GLY A 190 -19.00 25.21 -2.03
C GLY A 190 -17.99 25.88 -2.97
N MET A 191 -16.95 25.17 -3.39
CA MET A 191 -15.81 25.74 -4.13
C MET A 191 -15.74 25.30 -5.60
N PHE A 192 -16.37 24.19 -6.00
CA PHE A 192 -16.11 23.58 -7.33
C PHE A 192 -16.37 24.52 -8.52
N LEU A 193 -17.37 25.40 -8.45
CA LEU A 193 -17.64 26.40 -9.49
C LEU A 193 -16.58 27.51 -9.50
N ASP A 194 -16.21 28.04 -8.33
CA ASP A 194 -15.17 29.06 -8.20
C ASP A 194 -13.82 28.52 -8.74
N VAL A 195 -13.48 27.27 -8.43
CA VAL A 195 -12.27 26.60 -8.94
C VAL A 195 -12.31 26.43 -10.45
N ALA A 196 -13.45 25.99 -11.03
CA ALA A 196 -13.59 25.79 -12.47
C ALA A 196 -13.43 27.11 -13.24
N TYR A 197 -14.08 28.19 -12.80
CA TYR A 197 -13.96 29.50 -13.45
C TYR A 197 -12.60 30.16 -13.20
N LEU A 198 -11.97 29.94 -12.03
CA LEU A 198 -10.58 30.35 -11.81
C LEU A 198 -9.65 29.68 -12.82
N ALA A 199 -9.76 28.35 -12.99
CA ALA A 199 -8.93 27.61 -13.94
C ALA A 199 -9.10 28.14 -15.37
N ARG A 200 -10.34 28.37 -15.82
CA ARG A 200 -10.61 29.00 -17.14
C ARG A 200 -9.98 30.38 -17.26
N GLY A 201 -10.11 31.19 -16.20
CA GLY A 201 -9.56 32.54 -16.14
C GLY A 201 -8.04 32.53 -16.28
N VAL A 202 -7.35 31.71 -15.49
CA VAL A 202 -5.89 31.60 -15.49
C VAL A 202 -5.37 31.09 -16.85
N LEU A 203 -5.94 30.01 -17.38
CA LEU A 203 -5.56 29.48 -18.70
C LEU A 203 -5.71 30.52 -19.82
N GLY A 204 -6.80 31.30 -19.79
CA GLY A 204 -7.06 32.38 -20.75
C GLY A 204 -6.11 33.57 -20.59
N GLN A 205 -5.88 34.03 -19.35
CA GLN A 205 -5.01 35.17 -19.04
C GLN A 205 -3.55 34.88 -19.37
N MET A 206 -3.08 33.66 -19.12
CA MET A 206 -1.73 33.22 -19.47
C MET A 206 -1.54 32.91 -20.96
N GLY A 207 -2.62 32.94 -21.76
CA GLY A 207 -2.55 32.73 -23.21
C GLY A 207 -2.06 31.33 -23.61
N ILE A 208 -2.38 30.31 -22.81
CA ILE A 208 -1.95 28.93 -23.06
C ILE A 208 -2.46 28.46 -24.42
N GLN A 209 -1.55 28.08 -25.32
CA GLN A 209 -1.87 27.65 -26.68
C GLN A 209 -2.26 26.16 -26.69
N GLY A 210 -3.23 25.78 -27.54
CA GLY A 210 -3.65 24.38 -27.70
C GLY A 210 -4.96 24.04 -26.98
N SER A 211 -5.13 22.76 -26.62
CA SER A 211 -6.35 22.27 -25.99
C SER A 211 -6.35 22.53 -24.47
N ASN A 212 -7.27 23.35 -23.99
CA ASN A 212 -7.37 23.75 -22.58
C ASN A 212 -8.72 23.33 -21.97
N LEU A 213 -8.96 22.03 -21.86
CA LEU A 213 -10.24 21.51 -21.36
C LEU A 213 -10.32 21.63 -19.84
N VAL A 214 -11.45 22.10 -19.32
CA VAL A 214 -11.76 22.04 -17.88
C VAL A 214 -12.79 20.95 -17.65
N VAL A 215 -12.41 19.87 -16.97
CA VAL A 215 -13.19 18.65 -16.82
C VAL A 215 -13.57 18.44 -15.36
N GLY A 216 -14.85 18.28 -15.07
CA GLY A 216 -15.36 18.04 -13.73
C GLY A 216 -15.62 16.56 -13.45
N TYR A 217 -15.09 16.03 -12.35
CA TYR A 217 -15.47 14.75 -11.75
C TYR A 217 -16.19 15.04 -10.43
N LEU A 218 -17.52 15.11 -10.50
CA LEU A 218 -18.37 15.53 -9.40
C LEU A 218 -19.08 14.31 -8.80
N ILE A 219 -18.81 14.05 -7.53
CA ILE A 219 -19.43 12.92 -6.81
C ILE A 219 -20.79 13.35 -6.27
N LEU A 220 -21.83 12.65 -6.71
CA LEU A 220 -23.23 12.88 -6.35
C LEU A 220 -23.51 12.53 -4.88
N PRO A 221 -24.53 13.15 -4.27
CA PRO A 221 -24.80 12.97 -2.85
C PRO A 221 -25.22 11.54 -2.46
N GLY A 222 -25.68 10.72 -3.42
CA GLY A 222 -26.04 9.33 -3.19
C GLY A 222 -24.86 8.48 -2.68
N ALA A 223 -23.62 8.85 -3.01
CA ALA A 223 -22.41 8.16 -2.54
C ALA A 223 -22.05 8.42 -1.07
N PHE A 224 -22.78 9.30 -0.39
CA PHE A 224 -22.54 9.68 1.01
C PHE A 224 -23.72 9.35 1.92
N ARG A 225 -24.70 8.56 1.46
CA ARG A 225 -25.92 8.21 2.23
C ARG A 225 -25.61 7.45 3.53
N ASP A 226 -24.48 6.76 3.61
CA ASP A 226 -24.04 6.02 4.78
C ASP A 226 -23.44 6.92 5.89
N LEU A 227 -23.07 8.15 5.54
CA LEU A 227 -22.61 9.16 6.49
C LEU A 227 -23.82 9.86 7.13
N GLY A 228 -24.35 9.28 8.21
CA GLY A 228 -25.47 9.83 8.97
C GLY A 228 -25.24 11.28 9.42
N GLY A 229 -26.32 12.06 9.56
CA GLY A 229 -26.25 13.44 10.06
C GLY A 229 -25.71 14.49 9.09
N THR A 230 -25.60 14.16 7.79
CA THR A 230 -25.09 15.09 6.76
C THR A 230 -26.22 15.77 5.97
N ASN A 231 -26.03 17.05 5.63
CA ASN A 231 -26.88 17.79 4.68
C ASN A 231 -26.60 17.38 3.20
N ALA A 232 -26.21 16.12 2.96
CA ALA A 232 -25.70 15.67 1.67
C ALA A 232 -26.71 15.86 0.52
N LEU A 233 -27.95 15.38 0.69
CA LEU A 233 -29.00 15.50 -0.33
C LEU A 233 -29.40 16.96 -0.62
N PRO A 234 -29.72 17.82 0.38
CA PRO A 234 -30.11 19.20 0.11
C PRO A 234 -28.95 20.04 -0.46
N ASN A 235 -27.71 19.82 0.00
CA ASN A 235 -26.52 20.44 -0.59
C ASN A 235 -26.30 20.01 -2.04
N GLY A 236 -26.42 18.71 -2.31
CA GLY A 236 -26.28 18.16 -3.65
C GLY A 236 -27.33 18.74 -4.60
N TYR A 237 -28.59 18.84 -4.18
CA TYR A 237 -29.64 19.44 -5.00
C TYR A 237 -29.37 20.92 -5.29
N ALA A 238 -28.96 21.71 -4.29
CA ALA A 238 -28.61 23.12 -4.45
C ALA A 238 -27.41 23.30 -5.41
N ALA A 239 -26.38 22.48 -5.28
CA ALA A 239 -25.22 22.47 -6.17
C ALA A 239 -25.58 22.10 -7.61
N LEU A 240 -26.45 21.10 -7.78
CA LEU A 240 -26.96 20.70 -9.09
C LEU A 240 -27.79 21.82 -9.73
N LYS A 241 -28.63 22.55 -8.97
CA LYS A 241 -29.36 23.72 -9.49
C LYS A 241 -28.43 24.82 -10.02
N GLU A 242 -27.37 25.13 -9.27
CA GLU A 242 -26.36 26.10 -9.69
C GLU A 242 -25.59 25.61 -10.93
N LEU A 243 -25.16 24.36 -10.93
CA LEU A 243 -24.51 23.73 -12.08
C LEU A 243 -25.42 23.74 -13.32
N ASN A 244 -26.72 23.46 -13.15
CA ASN A 244 -27.72 23.52 -14.22
C ASN A 244 -27.78 24.92 -14.83
N TYR A 245 -27.91 25.95 -13.98
CA TYR A 245 -27.97 27.34 -14.41
C TYR A 245 -26.72 27.73 -15.22
N TYR A 246 -25.52 27.47 -14.69
CA TYR A 246 -24.28 27.84 -15.38
C TYR A 246 -23.98 26.97 -16.61
N SER A 247 -24.58 25.78 -16.72
CA SER A 247 -24.43 24.90 -17.89
C SER A 247 -25.49 25.14 -18.97
N TYR A 248 -26.39 26.11 -18.78
CA TYR A 248 -27.45 26.40 -19.75
C TYR A 248 -26.92 27.05 -21.03
N MET A 249 -27.16 26.39 -22.15
CA MET A 249 -26.75 26.86 -23.47
C MET A 249 -27.77 27.87 -24.00
N TYR A 250 -27.59 29.13 -23.62
CA TYR A 250 -28.51 30.20 -23.99
C TYR A 250 -28.60 30.42 -25.50
N SER A 251 -29.82 30.41 -26.02
CA SER A 251 -30.20 31.01 -27.28
C SER A 251 -31.49 31.81 -27.08
N PRO A 252 -31.66 32.99 -27.72
CA PRO A 252 -32.92 33.73 -27.70
C PRO A 252 -34.13 32.89 -28.13
N ASP A 253 -33.92 31.87 -28.97
CA ASP A 253 -34.97 31.00 -29.49
C ASP A 253 -35.41 29.92 -28.51
N ASN A 254 -34.61 29.63 -27.49
CA ASN A 254 -34.92 28.62 -26.49
C ASN A 254 -36.21 28.94 -25.72
N GLU A 255 -36.93 27.89 -25.32
CA GLU A 255 -38.23 27.98 -24.63
C GLU A 255 -38.08 28.50 -23.19
N MET A 256 -37.06 28.04 -22.46
CA MET A 256 -36.75 28.46 -21.08
C MET A 256 -35.74 29.61 -21.00
N ALA A 257 -35.37 30.26 -22.12
CA ALA A 257 -34.43 31.39 -22.12
C ALA A 257 -34.87 32.53 -21.17
N ALA A 258 -36.18 32.73 -21.04
CA ALA A 258 -36.74 33.75 -20.13
C ALA A 258 -36.60 33.39 -18.64
N LEU A 259 -36.46 32.09 -18.31
CA LEU A 259 -36.24 31.62 -16.93
C LEU A 259 -34.75 31.62 -16.57
N PHE A 260 -33.89 31.13 -17.46
CA PHE A 260 -32.45 31.08 -17.21
C PHE A 260 -31.76 32.43 -17.43
N GLY A 261 -32.34 33.32 -18.23
CA GLY A 261 -31.64 34.51 -18.70
C GLY A 261 -30.35 34.14 -19.43
N ARG A 262 -29.42 35.08 -19.50
CA ARG A 262 -28.03 34.80 -19.92
C ARG A 262 -27.25 34.41 -18.66
N PRO A 263 -26.81 33.16 -18.49
CA PRO A 263 -26.05 32.78 -17.31
C PRO A 263 -24.75 33.57 -17.25
N GLU A 264 -24.49 34.27 -16.14
CA GLU A 264 -23.26 35.04 -15.94
C GLU A 264 -22.59 34.66 -14.63
N TRP A 265 -21.31 34.28 -14.72
CA TRP A 265 -20.42 34.21 -13.58
C TRP A 265 -19.66 35.52 -13.47
N VAL A 266 -19.98 36.32 -12.46
CA VAL A 266 -19.36 37.63 -12.22
C VAL A 266 -18.95 37.69 -10.76
N VAL A 267 -17.64 37.64 -10.51
CA VAL A 267 -17.10 37.60 -9.16
C VAL A 267 -15.90 38.52 -9.03
N ASN A 268 -15.94 39.45 -8.06
CA ASN A 268 -14.79 40.25 -7.67
C ASN A 268 -14.24 39.76 -6.32
N TYR A 269 -13.31 38.79 -6.39
CA TYR A 269 -12.71 38.20 -5.21
C TYR A 269 -11.86 39.17 -4.40
N THR A 270 -11.17 40.13 -5.04
CA THR A 270 -10.24 41.03 -4.34
C THR A 270 -10.90 42.32 -3.86
N GLY A 271 -12.08 42.66 -4.37
CA GLY A 271 -12.74 43.95 -4.13
C GLY A 271 -12.09 45.11 -4.91
N GLU A 272 -11.06 44.84 -5.73
CA GLU A 272 -10.31 45.85 -6.46
C GLU A 272 -10.95 46.13 -7.83
N PRO A 273 -10.89 47.38 -8.33
CA PRO A 273 -11.30 47.71 -9.68
C PRO A 273 -10.51 46.89 -10.73
N GLY A 274 -11.20 46.23 -11.65
CA GLY A 274 -10.58 45.42 -12.71
C GLY A 274 -10.16 44.00 -12.31
N GLY A 275 -10.35 43.60 -11.05
CA GLY A 275 -10.08 42.23 -10.56
C GLY A 275 -11.25 41.24 -10.74
N GLU A 276 -12.20 41.55 -11.63
CA GLU A 276 -13.41 40.76 -11.84
C GLU A 276 -13.14 39.52 -12.70
N VAL A 277 -13.52 38.34 -12.20
CA VAL A 277 -13.59 37.11 -12.99
C VAL A 277 -14.99 37.05 -13.61
N ARG A 278 -15.04 37.22 -14.94
CA ARG A 278 -16.30 37.31 -15.70
C ARG A 278 -16.39 36.30 -16.84
N PHE A 279 -17.48 35.54 -16.85
CA PHE A 279 -17.85 34.62 -17.92
C PHE A 279 -19.35 34.73 -18.22
N VAL A 280 -19.74 34.80 -19.48
CA VAL A 280 -21.13 34.95 -19.94
C VAL A 280 -21.47 33.79 -20.87
N CYS A 281 -22.57 33.09 -20.60
CA CYS A 281 -23.03 31.92 -21.36
C CYS A 281 -21.94 30.85 -21.59
N GLN A 282 -21.03 30.71 -20.63
CA GLN A 282 -19.91 29.78 -20.70
C GLN A 282 -20.02 28.77 -19.56
N ALA A 283 -20.17 27.49 -19.90
CA ALA A 283 -20.26 26.43 -18.91
C ALA A 283 -18.98 26.31 -18.06
N PRO A 284 -19.09 25.91 -16.77
CA PRO A 284 -17.92 25.74 -15.91
C PRO A 284 -17.01 24.62 -16.41
N PHE A 285 -17.58 23.55 -16.99
CA PHE A 285 -16.84 22.38 -17.47
C PHE A 285 -17.13 22.11 -18.95
N ASP A 286 -16.10 21.73 -19.70
CA ASP A 286 -16.20 21.23 -21.07
C ASP A 286 -16.77 19.80 -21.08
N TYR A 287 -16.39 19.00 -20.07
CA TYR A 287 -16.97 17.69 -19.77
C TYR A 287 -17.27 17.61 -18.28
N CYS A 288 -18.50 17.24 -17.92
CA CYS A 288 -18.94 17.16 -16.53
C CYS A 288 -19.41 15.73 -16.21
N TYR A 289 -18.53 14.95 -15.58
CA TYR A 289 -18.82 13.62 -15.07
C TYR A 289 -19.52 13.70 -13.71
N LEU A 290 -20.69 13.08 -13.62
CA LEU A 290 -21.45 12.88 -12.39
C LEU A 290 -21.40 11.41 -12.02
N LEU A 291 -20.88 11.11 -10.83
CA LEU A 291 -20.71 9.75 -10.33
C LEU A 291 -21.47 9.55 -9.02
N ASP A 292 -22.33 8.54 -8.98
CA ASP A 292 -23.01 8.05 -7.79
C ASP A 292 -22.33 6.76 -7.28
N ALA A 293 -22.77 6.23 -6.13
CA ALA A 293 -22.26 4.96 -5.60
C ALA A 293 -22.82 3.71 -6.29
N ARG A 294 -23.74 3.86 -7.25
CA ARG A 294 -24.41 2.72 -7.89
C ARG A 294 -24.55 2.87 -9.39
N ASN A 295 -24.50 1.73 -10.08
CA ASN A 295 -24.94 1.57 -11.46
C ASN A 295 -26.10 0.55 -11.52
N GLU A 296 -26.47 0.08 -12.71
CA GLU A 296 -27.59 -0.87 -12.91
C GLU A 296 -27.34 -2.28 -12.34
N HIS A 297 -26.11 -2.58 -11.91
CA HIS A 297 -25.67 -3.94 -11.57
C HIS A 297 -25.02 -4.05 -10.19
N VAL A 298 -24.31 -3.03 -9.74
CA VAL A 298 -23.53 -3.03 -8.50
C VAL A 298 -23.70 -1.74 -7.72
N GLN A 299 -23.56 -1.84 -6.40
CA GLN A 299 -23.42 -0.72 -5.48
C GLN A 299 -22.04 -0.80 -4.85
N LEU A 300 -21.26 0.26 -5.00
CA LEU A 300 -19.90 0.39 -4.51
C LEU A 300 -19.85 1.22 -3.24
N HIS A 301 -18.80 1.02 -2.45
CA HIS A 301 -18.44 1.97 -1.41
C HIS A 301 -17.78 3.20 -2.06
N ARG A 302 -17.88 4.38 -1.43
CA ARG A 302 -17.30 5.62 -1.98
C ARG A 302 -15.80 5.51 -2.29
N ASN A 303 -15.05 4.72 -1.52
CA ASN A 303 -13.62 4.50 -1.76
C ASN A 303 -13.35 3.82 -3.11
N ASP A 304 -14.21 2.90 -3.54
CA ASP A 304 -14.08 2.25 -4.84
C ASP A 304 -14.41 3.22 -5.98
N ILE A 305 -15.34 4.16 -5.76
CA ILE A 305 -15.58 5.28 -6.70
C ILE A 305 -14.34 6.16 -6.82
N PHE A 306 -13.68 6.50 -5.71
CA PHE A 306 -12.44 7.28 -5.74
C PHE A 306 -11.32 6.53 -6.47
N ALA A 307 -11.18 5.22 -6.23
CA ALA A 307 -10.23 4.38 -6.95
C ALA A 307 -10.53 4.29 -8.45
N MET A 308 -11.80 4.17 -8.82
CA MET A 308 -12.24 4.16 -10.21
C MET A 308 -11.94 5.49 -10.93
N ILE A 309 -12.18 6.64 -10.29
CA ILE A 309 -11.80 7.95 -10.83
C ILE A 309 -10.29 8.04 -11.01
N ALA A 310 -9.51 7.68 -9.99
CA ALA A 310 -8.06 7.71 -10.04
C ALA A 310 -7.50 6.84 -11.18
N ARG A 311 -8.02 5.63 -11.37
CA ARG A 311 -7.66 4.75 -12.50
C ARG A 311 -8.06 5.32 -13.86
N SER A 312 -9.25 5.92 -13.94
CA SER A 312 -9.73 6.54 -15.17
C SER A 312 -8.84 7.72 -15.59
N LEU A 313 -8.40 8.54 -14.63
CA LEU A 313 -7.44 9.62 -14.84
C LEU A 313 -6.04 9.09 -15.16
N PHE A 314 -5.57 8.05 -14.47
CA PHE A 314 -4.28 7.41 -14.76
C PHE A 314 -4.19 6.97 -16.22
N HIS A 315 -5.27 6.40 -16.76
CA HIS A 315 -5.33 6.00 -18.16
C HIS A 315 -5.44 7.16 -19.18
N GLU A 316 -5.60 8.42 -18.74
CA GLU A 316 -5.40 9.57 -19.62
C GLU A 316 -3.90 9.82 -19.91
N PHE A 317 -3.01 9.21 -19.11
CA PHE A 317 -1.56 9.33 -19.21
C PHE A 317 -0.88 8.04 -19.71
N THR A 318 -1.65 7.03 -20.11
CA THR A 318 -1.16 5.82 -20.79
C THR A 318 -1.50 5.91 -22.27
N LEU A 319 -0.48 5.96 -23.14
CA LEU A 319 -0.58 6.31 -24.57
C LEU A 319 -1.69 5.57 -25.34
N ASP A 320 -1.76 4.25 -25.18
CA ASP A 320 -2.67 3.41 -25.97
C ASP A 320 -4.14 3.63 -25.58
N PHE A 321 -4.40 3.80 -24.29
CA PHE A 321 -5.77 3.94 -23.79
C PHE A 321 -6.27 5.39 -23.88
N ALA A 322 -5.39 6.37 -23.72
CA ALA A 322 -5.71 7.79 -23.90
C ALA A 322 -6.17 8.09 -25.33
N THR A 323 -5.50 7.49 -26.33
CA THR A 323 -5.89 7.54 -27.75
C THR A 323 -7.34 7.10 -27.95
N PHE A 324 -7.69 5.96 -27.38
CA PHE A 324 -9.03 5.38 -27.45
C PHE A 324 -10.09 6.32 -26.86
N LYS A 325 -9.92 6.74 -25.60
CA LYS A 325 -10.86 7.64 -24.92
C LYS A 325 -11.09 8.96 -25.66
N ARG A 326 -10.03 9.60 -26.18
CA ARG A 326 -10.13 10.88 -26.89
C ARG A 326 -10.85 10.75 -28.24
N SER A 327 -10.58 9.68 -28.99
CA SER A 327 -11.25 9.44 -30.27
C SER A 327 -12.77 9.31 -30.09
N LEU A 328 -13.20 8.64 -29.02
CA LEU A 328 -14.62 8.43 -28.71
C LEU A 328 -15.31 9.73 -28.26
N ARG A 329 -14.64 10.54 -27.42
CA ARG A 329 -15.16 11.84 -26.95
C ARG A 329 -15.34 12.86 -28.08
N THR A 330 -14.45 12.84 -29.08
CA THR A 330 -14.54 13.75 -30.24
C THR A 330 -15.84 13.54 -31.03
N ASN A 331 -16.27 12.28 -31.16
CA ASN A 331 -17.50 11.91 -31.88
C ASN A 331 -18.78 12.36 -31.18
N ILE A 332 -18.74 12.60 -29.87
CA ILE A 332 -19.92 12.98 -29.08
C ILE A 332 -19.99 14.47 -28.74
N LYS A 333 -18.89 15.22 -28.89
CA LYS A 333 -18.80 16.65 -28.53
C LYS A 333 -19.95 17.51 -29.07
N ASN A 334 -20.33 17.33 -30.34
CA ASN A 334 -21.41 18.10 -30.99
C ASN A 334 -22.81 17.88 -30.39
N ARG A 335 -23.01 16.80 -29.63
CA ARG A 335 -24.29 16.48 -28.98
C ARG A 335 -24.36 16.90 -27.52
N ILE A 336 -23.22 17.04 -26.85
CA ILE A 336 -23.12 17.44 -25.43
C ILE A 336 -23.22 18.97 -25.27
N VAL A 337 -23.12 19.72 -26.38
CA VAL A 337 -23.19 21.19 -26.41
C VAL A 337 -24.59 21.74 -26.73
N ARG A 338 -25.66 20.99 -26.46
CA ARG A 338 -27.04 21.43 -26.70
C ARG A 338 -27.94 21.12 -25.50
N ASN A 339 -28.97 21.93 -25.31
CA ASN A 339 -30.08 21.60 -24.43
C ASN A 339 -30.91 20.47 -25.04
N ASP A 340 -31.68 19.77 -24.20
CA ASP A 340 -32.58 18.73 -24.67
C ASP A 340 -33.92 19.28 -25.20
N ARG A 341 -34.87 18.38 -25.49
CA ARG A 341 -36.18 18.74 -26.04
C ARG A 341 -37.09 19.52 -25.08
N ARG A 342 -36.80 19.53 -23.79
CA ARG A 342 -37.48 20.37 -22.79
C ARG A 342 -36.64 21.60 -22.45
N ASP A 343 -35.66 21.90 -23.31
CA ASP A 343 -34.70 22.99 -23.18
C ASP A 343 -33.85 22.92 -21.89
N CYS A 344 -33.73 21.76 -21.26
CA CYS A 344 -32.86 21.60 -20.09
C CYS A 344 -31.41 21.39 -20.55
N PRO A 345 -30.41 21.87 -19.78
CA PRO A 345 -29.01 21.50 -19.99
C PRO A 345 -28.86 19.98 -19.97
N ALA A 346 -28.22 19.43 -21.01
CA ALA A 346 -28.05 17.98 -21.19
C ALA A 346 -26.58 17.59 -21.42
N GLY A 347 -25.64 18.46 -21.05
CA GLY A 347 -24.20 18.25 -21.26
C GLY A 347 -23.53 17.32 -20.24
N PHE A 348 -24.29 16.56 -19.45
CA PHE A 348 -23.74 15.77 -18.34
C PHE A 348 -23.38 14.35 -18.79
N MET A 349 -22.38 13.80 -18.11
CA MET A 349 -21.75 12.53 -18.43
C MET A 349 -21.59 11.67 -17.17
N SER A 350 -21.35 10.38 -17.35
CA SER A 350 -20.93 9.46 -16.31
C SER A 350 -20.08 8.36 -16.93
N PHE A 351 -19.33 7.62 -16.12
CA PHE A 351 -18.59 6.47 -16.60
C PHE A 351 -18.46 5.41 -15.51
N GLY A 352 -18.07 4.23 -15.94
CA GLY A 352 -17.66 3.12 -15.12
C GLY A 352 -16.40 2.51 -15.70
N GLN A 353 -15.53 2.04 -14.83
CA GLN A 353 -14.34 1.30 -15.22
C GLN A 353 -14.18 0.12 -14.29
N SER A 354 -13.95 -1.05 -14.88
CA SER A 354 -13.66 -2.26 -14.15
C SER A 354 -12.47 -2.98 -14.78
N ALA A 355 -11.91 -3.95 -14.06
CA ALA A 355 -10.88 -4.81 -14.59
C ALA A 355 -11.02 -6.24 -14.08
N ILE A 356 -10.61 -7.19 -14.92
CA ILE A 356 -10.08 -8.46 -14.44
C ILE A 356 -8.60 -8.19 -14.16
N PHE A 357 -8.22 -8.23 -12.88
CA PHE A 357 -6.95 -7.69 -12.41
C PHE A 357 -6.14 -8.75 -11.66
N PHE A 358 -4.88 -8.93 -12.04
CA PHE A 358 -3.88 -9.71 -11.32
C PHE A 358 -2.92 -8.74 -10.60
N PRO A 359 -2.89 -8.70 -9.26
CA PRO A 359 -2.04 -7.77 -8.50
C PRO A 359 -0.56 -8.21 -8.55
N ARG A 360 0.05 -8.11 -9.73
CA ARG A 360 1.39 -8.65 -10.05
C ARG A 360 2.42 -8.22 -9.02
N ARG A 361 2.50 -6.92 -8.74
CA ARG A 361 3.53 -6.36 -7.86
C ARG A 361 3.46 -6.96 -6.46
N GLU A 362 2.28 -6.97 -5.85
CA GLU A 362 2.07 -7.52 -4.51
C GLU A 362 2.37 -9.03 -4.49
N ILE A 363 1.96 -9.76 -5.53
CA ILE A 363 2.22 -11.20 -5.66
C ILE A 363 3.71 -11.50 -5.86
N GLU A 364 4.41 -10.73 -6.69
CA GLU A 364 5.87 -10.85 -6.85
C GLU A 364 6.58 -10.65 -5.51
N GLN A 365 6.18 -9.64 -4.73
CA GLN A 365 6.75 -9.45 -3.39
C GLN A 365 6.43 -10.64 -2.48
N ALA A 366 5.17 -11.11 -2.44
CA ALA A 366 4.80 -12.26 -1.63
C ALA A 366 5.59 -13.53 -2.01
N LEU A 367 5.72 -13.83 -3.32
CA LEU A 367 6.50 -14.97 -3.82
C LEU A 367 7.99 -14.85 -3.50
N ARG A 368 8.57 -13.64 -3.61
CA ARG A 368 9.99 -13.40 -3.24
C ARG A 368 10.24 -13.73 -1.76
N HIS A 369 9.39 -13.22 -0.88
CA HIS A 369 9.52 -13.48 0.56
C HIS A 369 9.21 -14.95 0.88
N GLN A 370 8.24 -15.57 0.20
CA GLN A 370 7.93 -16.99 0.37
C GLN A 370 9.09 -17.90 -0.07
N LEU A 371 9.74 -17.61 -1.20
CA LEU A 371 10.88 -18.40 -1.67
C LEU A 371 12.09 -18.25 -0.73
N ALA A 372 12.38 -17.03 -0.26
CA ALA A 372 13.39 -16.77 0.75
C ALA A 372 13.06 -17.47 2.09
N LEU A 373 11.79 -17.47 2.50
CA LEU A 373 11.30 -18.16 3.69
C LEU A 373 11.54 -19.67 3.58
N ARG A 374 11.15 -20.29 2.45
CA ARG A 374 11.39 -21.71 2.17
C ARG A 374 12.88 -22.06 2.22
N ALA A 375 13.76 -21.16 1.77
CA ALA A 375 15.21 -21.34 1.85
C ALA A 375 15.71 -21.41 3.31
N VAL A 376 15.25 -20.50 4.17
CA VAL A 376 15.58 -20.50 5.60
C VAL A 376 14.97 -21.69 6.33
N GLN A 377 13.70 -22.04 6.05
CA GLN A 377 13.03 -23.18 6.67
C GLN A 377 13.81 -24.49 6.45
N ARG A 378 14.41 -24.67 5.27
CA ARG A 378 15.22 -25.87 4.97
C ARG A 378 16.53 -25.97 5.74
N TRP A 379 17.06 -24.86 6.26
CA TRP A 379 18.19 -24.90 7.18
C TRP A 379 17.78 -25.23 8.61
N ILE A 380 16.54 -24.93 8.98
CA ILE A 380 15.99 -25.25 10.30
C ILE A 380 15.56 -26.72 10.34
N SER A 381 14.72 -27.14 9.40
CA SER A 381 14.32 -28.52 9.19
C SER A 381 13.88 -28.76 7.75
N ARG A 382 14.46 -29.78 7.10
CA ARG A 382 14.02 -30.19 5.75
C ARG A 382 12.62 -30.82 5.72
N GLN A 383 12.11 -31.24 6.88
CA GLN A 383 10.78 -31.81 7.03
C GLN A 383 9.72 -30.77 7.40
N ALA A 384 10.12 -29.50 7.61
CA ALA A 384 9.18 -28.44 7.92
C ALA A 384 8.18 -28.25 6.77
N GLU A 385 6.89 -28.26 7.10
CA GLU A 385 5.86 -27.90 6.15
C GLU A 385 6.07 -26.43 5.69
N PRO A 386 5.97 -26.15 4.38
CA PRO A 386 6.05 -24.77 3.89
C PRO A 386 4.99 -23.91 4.55
N VAL A 387 5.34 -22.69 4.95
CA VAL A 387 4.32 -21.74 5.44
C VAL A 387 3.35 -21.42 4.29
N GLU A 388 2.06 -21.63 4.53
CA GLU A 388 1.00 -21.33 3.57
C GLU A 388 0.71 -19.81 3.52
N VAL A 389 1.58 -19.06 2.84
CA VAL A 389 1.51 -17.58 2.77
C VAL A 389 0.16 -17.06 2.24
N PHE A 390 -0.43 -17.75 1.27
CA PHE A 390 -1.66 -17.33 0.58
C PHE A 390 -2.94 -17.99 1.14
N ALA A 391 -2.85 -18.80 2.21
CA ALA A 391 -4.03 -19.44 2.80
C ALA A 391 -4.94 -18.41 3.49
N ARG A 392 -6.26 -18.62 3.43
CA ARG A 392 -7.22 -17.72 4.07
C ARG A 392 -7.12 -17.82 5.60
N GLY A 393 -6.97 -16.67 6.26
CA GLY A 393 -6.98 -16.58 7.72
C GLY A 393 -5.61 -16.75 8.39
N THR A 394 -4.52 -16.76 7.62
CA THR A 394 -3.16 -16.68 8.17
C THR A 394 -2.95 -15.32 8.85
N GLY A 395 -2.93 -15.35 10.18
CA GLY A 395 -2.64 -14.17 11.00
C GLY A 395 -1.15 -13.89 11.08
N VAL A 396 -0.81 -12.61 11.25
CA VAL A 396 0.55 -12.21 11.65
C VAL A 396 0.68 -12.50 13.13
N THR A 397 1.44 -13.52 13.51
CA THR A 397 1.77 -13.82 14.91
C THR A 397 2.96 -12.98 15.39
N ASP A 398 3.10 -12.84 16.72
CA ASP A 398 4.22 -12.11 17.30
C ASP A 398 5.57 -12.75 16.93
N SER A 399 6.49 -11.92 16.46
CA SER A 399 7.85 -12.30 16.05
C SER A 399 8.62 -13.04 17.16
N GLN A 400 8.48 -12.64 18.42
CA GLN A 400 9.19 -13.29 19.52
C GLN A 400 8.61 -14.67 19.85
N GLU A 401 7.28 -14.78 19.87
CA GLU A 401 6.60 -16.05 20.10
C GLU A 401 6.94 -17.08 19.01
N ASN A 402 7.00 -16.64 17.75
CA ASN A 402 7.43 -17.49 16.64
C ASN A 402 8.88 -18.00 16.79
N VAL A 403 9.81 -17.14 17.22
CA VAL A 403 11.21 -17.53 17.44
C VAL A 403 11.30 -18.62 18.52
N GLU A 404 10.64 -18.41 19.66
CA GLU A 404 10.66 -19.39 20.75
C GLU A 404 9.97 -20.70 20.35
N ASN A 405 8.88 -20.65 19.59
CA ASN A 405 8.21 -21.85 19.07
C ASN A 405 9.12 -22.68 18.15
N VAL A 406 9.89 -22.04 17.26
CA VAL A 406 10.87 -22.72 16.40
C VAL A 406 11.96 -23.39 17.24
N ILE A 407 12.49 -22.68 18.24
CA ILE A 407 13.52 -23.24 19.14
C ILE A 407 12.98 -24.39 19.99
N LEU A 408 11.75 -24.29 20.48
CA LEU A 408 11.07 -25.37 21.19
C LEU A 408 10.89 -26.59 20.30
N SER A 409 10.45 -26.39 19.06
CA SER A 409 10.28 -27.46 18.07
C SER A 409 11.60 -28.17 17.78
N LEU A 410 12.66 -27.41 17.50
CA LEU A 410 14.00 -27.94 17.24
C LEU A 410 14.57 -28.69 18.45
N THR A 411 14.35 -28.17 19.66
CA THR A 411 14.78 -28.82 20.90
C THR A 411 14.01 -30.11 21.13
N LYS A 412 12.71 -30.15 20.81
CA LYS A 412 11.88 -31.35 20.89
C LYS A 412 12.33 -32.40 19.88
N GLU A 413 12.61 -32.01 18.64
CA GLU A 413 13.15 -32.88 17.59
C GLU A 413 14.49 -33.50 18.03
N ALA A 414 15.40 -32.70 18.60
CA ALA A 414 16.67 -33.18 19.16
C ALA A 414 16.51 -34.21 20.30
N GLU A 415 15.35 -34.23 20.95
CA GLU A 415 15.02 -35.15 22.04
C GLU A 415 14.25 -36.40 21.60
N GLU A 416 13.88 -36.52 20.33
CA GLU A 416 13.17 -37.69 19.79
C GLU A 416 14.02 -38.96 19.87
N ASP A 417 13.40 -40.08 20.28
CA ASP A 417 14.12 -41.35 20.50
C ASP A 417 14.76 -41.89 19.23
N THR A 418 14.06 -41.76 18.09
CA THR A 418 14.56 -42.17 16.76
C THR A 418 15.85 -41.45 16.38
N LEU A 419 15.89 -40.12 16.59
CA LEU A 419 17.06 -39.30 16.31
C LEU A 419 18.19 -39.63 17.29
N LYS A 420 17.89 -39.75 18.59
CA LYS A 420 18.87 -40.14 19.62
C LYS A 420 19.53 -41.48 19.32
N GLU A 421 18.78 -42.48 18.87
CA GLU A 421 19.33 -43.79 18.50
C GLU A 421 20.28 -43.69 17.31
N ALA A 422 19.90 -42.92 16.27
CA ALA A 422 20.72 -42.69 15.10
C ALA A 422 22.04 -41.97 15.46
N VAL A 423 21.94 -40.89 16.22
CA VAL A 423 23.08 -40.07 16.67
C VAL A 423 23.98 -40.86 17.62
N ARG A 424 23.42 -41.61 18.58
CA ARG A 424 24.20 -42.50 19.47
C ARG A 424 24.95 -43.56 18.67
N GLY A 425 24.28 -44.15 17.69
CA GLY A 425 24.88 -45.12 16.76
C GLY A 425 26.06 -44.53 15.98
N TYR A 426 25.94 -43.27 15.53
CA TYR A 426 27.01 -42.52 14.86
C TYR A 426 28.18 -42.20 15.82
N ILE A 427 27.89 -41.71 17.03
CA ILE A 427 28.89 -41.38 18.05
C ILE A 427 29.77 -42.59 18.36
N ILE A 428 29.14 -43.74 18.65
CA ILE A 428 29.85 -44.95 19.11
C ILE A 428 30.63 -45.60 17.96
N ARG A 429 30.02 -45.74 16.78
CA ARG A 429 30.59 -46.54 15.68
C ARG A 429 31.57 -45.77 14.80
N GLN A 430 31.45 -44.45 14.75
CA GLN A 430 32.21 -43.62 13.82
C GLN A 430 32.99 -42.52 14.54
N PHE A 431 32.29 -41.59 15.22
CA PHE A 431 32.96 -40.40 15.75
C PHE A 431 33.99 -40.70 16.85
N ILE A 432 33.66 -41.48 17.88
CA ILE A 432 34.59 -41.81 18.98
C ILE A 432 35.87 -42.49 18.46
N PRO A 433 35.77 -43.54 17.59
CA PRO A 433 36.91 -44.08 16.87
C PRO A 433 37.76 -43.03 16.13
N ASP A 434 37.15 -42.25 15.25
CA ASP A 434 37.87 -41.37 14.32
C ASP A 434 38.50 -40.17 15.05
N ALA A 435 37.83 -39.69 16.10
CA ALA A 435 38.32 -38.62 16.94
C ALA A 435 39.43 -39.08 17.90
N GLY A 436 39.65 -40.38 18.07
CA GLY A 436 40.59 -40.92 19.06
C GLY A 436 40.14 -40.68 20.49
N LEU A 437 38.82 -40.78 20.75
CA LEU A 437 38.19 -40.56 22.05
C LEU A 437 37.89 -41.86 22.80
N ARG A 438 38.40 -43.01 22.31
CA ARG A 438 38.32 -44.24 23.10
C ARG A 438 39.19 -44.06 24.34
N ARG A 439 38.83 -44.76 25.41
CA ARG A 439 39.60 -44.77 26.68
C ARG A 439 41.10 -44.96 26.45
N GLU A 440 41.48 -45.93 25.62
CA GLU A 440 42.88 -46.27 25.35
C GLU A 440 43.59 -45.17 24.57
N ASP A 441 42.92 -44.58 23.59
CA ASP A 441 43.45 -43.50 22.75
C ASP A 441 43.74 -42.25 23.58
N VAL A 442 42.78 -41.83 24.42
CA VAL A 442 42.92 -40.64 25.27
C VAL A 442 44.05 -40.80 26.28
N LEU A 443 44.15 -41.98 26.91
CA LEU A 443 45.23 -42.25 27.86
C LEU A 443 46.59 -42.31 27.16
N SER A 444 46.65 -42.93 25.98
CA SER A 444 47.87 -43.00 25.16
C SER A 444 48.33 -41.61 24.69
N ALA A 445 47.39 -40.75 24.28
CA ALA A 445 47.69 -39.40 23.83
C ALA A 445 48.36 -38.53 24.92
N ILE A 446 48.06 -38.79 26.19
CA ILE A 446 48.72 -38.14 27.33
C ILE A 446 50.10 -38.76 27.61
N LEU A 447 50.21 -40.09 27.49
CA LEU A 447 51.40 -40.85 27.88
C LEU A 447 52.54 -40.85 26.85
N VAL A 448 52.32 -40.49 25.59
CA VAL A 448 53.33 -40.67 24.52
C VAL A 448 53.96 -39.34 24.10
N GLU A 449 55.30 -39.24 24.13
CA GLU A 449 56.12 -38.13 23.62
C GLU A 449 57.06 -38.64 22.52
N ALA A 450 57.00 -38.09 21.30
CA ALA A 450 57.99 -38.38 20.24
C ALA A 450 58.31 -39.89 20.00
N LYS A 451 57.32 -40.77 20.15
CA LYS A 451 57.39 -42.26 20.09
C LYS A 451 57.93 -42.97 21.33
N GLU A 452 58.24 -42.24 22.40
CA GLU A 452 58.56 -42.79 23.72
C GLU A 452 57.35 -42.67 24.66
N ARG A 453 57.12 -43.70 25.48
CA ARG A 453 56.02 -43.72 26.45
C ARG A 453 56.54 -43.27 27.81
N LEU A 454 55.97 -42.20 28.36
CA LEU A 454 56.37 -41.60 29.64
C LEU A 454 56.28 -42.59 30.82
N SER A 455 55.42 -43.61 30.73
CA SER A 455 55.33 -44.69 31.72
C SER A 455 56.56 -45.60 31.76
N ASP A 456 57.37 -45.61 30.71
CA ASP A 456 58.53 -46.51 30.56
C ASP A 456 59.84 -45.82 30.99
N ILE A 457 59.84 -44.48 31.05
CA ILE A 457 60.97 -43.65 31.49
C ILE A 457 61.51 -44.07 32.87
N PRO A 458 60.69 -44.34 33.90
CA PRO A 458 61.20 -44.78 35.21
C PRO A 458 62.17 -45.95 35.13
N TYR A 459 61.88 -46.96 34.30
CA TYR A 459 62.75 -48.13 34.17
C TYR A 459 63.98 -47.84 33.32
N ALA A 460 63.83 -47.04 32.25
CA ALA A 460 64.96 -46.59 31.44
C ALA A 460 65.98 -45.80 32.28
N LEU A 461 65.52 -44.97 33.22
CA LEU A 461 66.38 -44.23 34.14
C LEU A 461 67.09 -45.15 35.14
N VAL A 462 66.43 -46.21 35.63
CA VAL A 462 67.08 -47.22 36.49
C VAL A 462 68.17 -47.98 35.73
N GLU A 463 67.91 -48.37 34.48
CA GLU A 463 68.90 -49.02 33.62
C GLU A 463 70.10 -48.11 33.33
N ALA A 464 69.86 -46.81 33.10
CA ALA A 464 70.91 -45.82 32.91
C ALA A 464 71.75 -45.64 34.17
N GLU A 465 71.10 -45.54 35.33
CA GLU A 465 71.79 -45.43 36.63
C GLU A 465 72.61 -46.69 36.92
N ARG A 466 72.11 -47.89 36.57
CA ARG A 466 72.84 -49.15 36.68
C ARG A 466 74.12 -49.18 35.88
N LYS A 467 74.02 -48.84 34.60
CA LYS A 467 75.19 -48.73 33.73
C LYS A 467 76.21 -47.73 34.27
N ARG A 468 75.72 -46.60 34.80
CA ARG A 468 76.56 -45.57 35.39
C ARG A 468 77.33 -46.07 36.60
N TRP A 469 76.69 -46.69 37.59
CA TRP A 469 77.41 -47.14 38.79
C TRP A 469 78.34 -48.33 38.51
N ILE A 470 78.01 -49.17 37.53
CA ILE A 470 78.90 -50.24 37.07
C ILE A 470 80.17 -49.65 36.46
N ALA A 471 80.04 -48.57 35.67
CA ALA A 471 81.17 -47.90 35.05
C ALA A 471 82.02 -47.07 36.03
N GLU A 472 81.41 -46.47 37.05
CA GLU A 472 82.08 -45.58 38.01
C GLU A 472 82.76 -46.33 39.19
N GLU A 473 82.55 -47.64 39.33
CA GLU A 473 83.19 -48.50 40.34
C GLU A 473 83.14 -47.95 41.80
N TRP A 474 81.97 -47.49 42.21
CA TRP A 474 81.77 -46.82 43.51
C TRP A 474 82.35 -47.61 44.71
N PRO A 475 83.09 -46.93 45.62
CA PRO A 475 83.47 -47.50 46.90
C PRO A 475 82.25 -47.93 47.72
N LEU A 476 82.30 -49.14 48.30
CA LEU A 476 81.15 -49.75 49.00
C LEU A 476 80.64 -48.90 50.18
N ASP A 477 81.52 -48.11 50.81
CA ASP A 477 81.20 -47.20 51.92
C ASP A 477 80.40 -45.96 51.49
N LYS A 478 80.46 -45.57 50.21
CA LYS A 478 79.72 -44.42 49.64
C LYS A 478 78.53 -44.82 48.78
N PHE A 479 78.44 -46.09 48.38
CA PHE A 479 77.45 -46.57 47.42
C PHE A 479 76.00 -46.43 47.90
N LEU A 480 75.72 -46.72 49.18
CA LEU A 480 74.39 -46.52 49.79
C LEU A 480 73.92 -45.06 49.72
N GLY A 481 74.82 -44.11 49.96
CA GLY A 481 74.53 -42.68 49.86
C GLY A 481 74.18 -42.26 48.43
N SER A 482 74.96 -42.76 47.46
CA SER A 482 74.73 -42.52 46.04
C SER A 482 73.37 -43.07 45.56
N LEU A 483 73.01 -44.30 45.96
CA LEU A 483 71.69 -44.88 45.66
C LEU A 483 70.53 -44.08 46.27
N SER A 484 70.70 -43.60 47.51
CA SER A 484 69.72 -42.73 48.17
C SER A 484 69.56 -41.38 47.44
N ASP A 485 70.65 -40.78 46.98
CA ASP A 485 70.65 -39.54 46.21
C ASP A 485 69.99 -39.72 44.83
N SER A 486 70.23 -40.86 44.17
CA SER A 486 69.59 -41.20 42.88
C SER A 486 68.09 -41.44 43.04
N TRP A 487 67.65 -42.09 44.12
CA TRP A 487 66.24 -42.17 44.45
C TRP A 487 65.62 -40.79 44.74
N ARG A 488 66.29 -39.92 45.51
CA ARG A 488 65.79 -38.55 45.78
C ARG A 488 65.63 -37.73 44.51
N ARG A 489 66.57 -37.85 43.55
CA ARG A 489 66.49 -37.20 42.24
C ARG A 489 65.31 -37.72 41.43
N LEU A 490 65.16 -39.04 41.31
CA LEU A 490 64.02 -39.66 40.63
C LEU A 490 62.69 -39.25 41.28
N LYS A 491 62.56 -39.32 42.60
CA LYS A 491 61.34 -38.95 43.31
C LYS A 491 60.91 -37.50 43.03
N ARG A 492 61.87 -36.57 42.94
CA ARG A 492 61.63 -35.15 42.62
C ARG A 492 61.08 -34.95 41.20
N ASP A 493 61.51 -35.75 40.23
CA ASP A 493 61.12 -35.55 38.83
C ASP A 493 59.74 -36.18 38.51
N PHE A 494 59.25 -37.07 39.39
CA PHE A 494 57.96 -37.78 39.26
C PHE A 494 56.92 -37.40 40.32
N THR A 495 57.19 -36.41 41.18
CA THR A 495 56.22 -35.93 42.16
C THR A 495 55.23 -34.94 41.56
N ASP A 496 54.01 -34.97 42.05
CA ASP A 496 52.92 -34.03 41.76
C ASP A 496 52.55 -33.18 42.98
N GLU A 497 53.49 -33.05 43.94
CA GLU A 497 53.34 -32.23 45.15
C GLU A 497 53.34 -30.73 44.82
N GLY A 498 52.18 -30.08 44.97
CA GLY A 498 52.00 -28.64 44.78
C GLY A 498 50.69 -28.30 44.10
N PRO A 499 50.12 -27.10 44.35
CA PRO A 499 48.81 -26.72 43.82
C PRO A 499 48.79 -26.45 42.30
N GLU A 500 49.95 -26.25 41.68
CA GLU A 500 50.06 -25.84 40.27
C GLU A 500 51.03 -26.72 39.49
N PRO A 501 50.77 -26.98 38.19
CA PRO A 501 51.64 -27.78 37.33
C PRO A 501 53.10 -27.30 37.30
N VAL A 502 53.35 -26.00 37.43
CA VAL A 502 54.71 -25.41 37.43
C VAL A 502 55.58 -25.96 38.55
N LYS A 503 54.98 -26.39 39.67
CA LYS A 503 55.68 -26.95 40.83
C LYS A 503 55.88 -28.46 40.75
N TRP A 504 55.27 -29.13 39.78
CA TRP A 504 55.40 -30.58 39.61
C TRP A 504 56.77 -30.97 39.04
N GLY A 505 57.17 -32.22 39.31
CA GLY A 505 58.36 -32.82 38.75
C GLY A 505 58.35 -32.79 37.21
N GLU A 506 59.52 -32.73 36.60
CA GLU A 506 59.69 -32.56 35.15
C GLU A 506 58.87 -33.57 34.32
N GLN A 507 58.88 -34.85 34.71
CA GLN A 507 58.19 -35.90 33.95
C GLN A 507 56.67 -35.79 34.08
N ILE A 508 56.16 -35.33 35.22
CA ILE A 508 54.73 -35.09 35.42
C ILE A 508 54.27 -33.82 34.68
N ARG A 509 55.11 -32.78 34.62
CA ARG A 509 54.83 -31.57 33.83
C ARG A 509 54.66 -31.86 32.34
N LYS A 510 55.41 -32.82 31.79
CA LYS A 510 55.25 -33.28 30.41
C LYS A 510 53.86 -33.86 30.15
N LEU A 511 53.33 -34.68 31.06
CA LEU A 511 51.95 -35.21 30.96
C LEU A 511 50.92 -34.09 30.87
N TRP A 512 51.09 -33.04 31.70
CA TRP A 512 50.19 -31.88 31.68
C TRP A 512 50.29 -31.09 30.37
N ALA A 513 51.51 -30.83 29.88
CA ALA A 513 51.72 -30.14 28.60
C ALA A 513 51.09 -30.91 27.42
N HIS A 514 51.15 -32.25 27.46
CA HIS A 514 50.49 -33.11 26.48
C HIS A 514 48.98 -33.01 26.55
N LYS A 515 48.40 -33.06 27.76
CA LYS A 515 46.96 -32.85 27.96
C LYS A 515 46.50 -31.52 27.36
N GLU A 516 47.25 -30.44 27.55
CA GLU A 516 46.91 -29.13 26.96
C GLU A 516 46.99 -29.13 25.42
N LYS A 517 48.03 -29.75 24.85
CA LYS A 517 48.19 -29.87 23.39
C LYS A 517 47.06 -30.69 22.77
N VAL A 518 46.86 -31.92 23.26
CA VAL A 518 45.83 -32.84 22.77
C VAL A 518 44.43 -32.27 22.99
N GLY A 519 44.21 -31.55 24.10
CA GLY A 519 42.95 -30.87 24.34
C GLY A 519 42.62 -29.80 23.31
N LYS A 520 43.60 -29.05 22.79
CA LYS A 520 43.38 -28.13 21.66
C LYS A 520 42.96 -28.89 20.39
N GLU A 521 43.63 -30.00 20.09
CA GLU A 521 43.33 -30.82 18.91
C GLU A 521 41.92 -31.43 18.98
N TYR A 522 41.52 -32.01 20.12
CA TYR A 522 40.16 -32.54 20.29
C TYR A 522 39.09 -31.46 20.24
N ARG A 523 39.32 -30.29 20.85
CA ARG A 523 38.37 -29.16 20.77
C ARG A 523 38.13 -28.74 19.33
N GLN A 524 39.19 -28.61 18.54
CA GLN A 524 39.08 -28.24 17.13
C GLN A 524 38.32 -29.29 16.32
N LYS A 525 38.66 -30.58 16.45
CA LYS A 525 37.96 -31.66 15.74
C LYS A 525 36.47 -31.73 16.07
N ILE A 526 36.11 -31.60 17.35
CA ILE A 526 34.71 -31.60 17.78
C ILE A 526 33.99 -30.38 17.20
N TYR A 527 34.58 -29.19 17.32
CA TYR A 527 34.00 -27.94 16.81
C TYR A 527 33.72 -28.02 15.31
N GLU A 528 34.73 -28.38 14.51
CA GLU A 528 34.61 -28.50 13.05
C GLU A 528 33.50 -29.48 12.67
N ARG A 529 33.45 -30.62 13.36
CA ARG A 529 32.48 -31.67 13.04
C ARG A 529 31.05 -31.32 13.46
N VAL A 530 30.86 -30.61 14.58
CA VAL A 530 29.56 -30.11 15.03
C VAL A 530 28.99 -29.11 14.03
N PHE A 531 29.80 -28.15 13.58
CA PHE A 531 29.33 -27.15 12.61
C PHE A 531 29.15 -27.71 11.21
N GLU A 532 29.94 -28.71 10.80
CA GLU A 532 29.68 -29.45 9.56
C GLU A 532 28.30 -30.13 9.60
N MET A 533 27.93 -30.75 10.75
CA MET A 533 26.59 -31.32 10.94
C MET A 533 25.50 -30.26 10.96
N PHE A 534 25.76 -29.08 11.52
CA PHE A 534 24.79 -27.98 11.51
C PHE A 534 24.55 -27.46 10.08
N GLU A 535 25.61 -27.31 9.27
CA GLU A 535 25.53 -26.73 7.93
C GLU A 535 24.99 -27.71 6.88
N ASN A 536 25.32 -29.00 6.98
CA ASN A 536 24.88 -30.01 6.03
C ASN A 536 23.47 -30.50 6.36
N THR A 537 22.48 -29.65 6.09
CA THR A 537 21.07 -29.96 6.36
C THR A 537 20.48 -31.02 5.44
N ALA A 538 21.21 -31.41 4.38
CA ALA A 538 20.82 -32.54 3.54
C ALA A 538 20.95 -33.89 4.25
N GLN A 539 21.89 -33.99 5.20
CA GLN A 539 22.15 -35.23 5.94
C GLN A 539 21.84 -35.12 7.44
N TYR A 540 22.01 -33.93 8.02
CA TYR A 540 21.98 -33.69 9.46
C TYR A 540 21.04 -32.52 9.79
N GLY A 541 21.59 -31.33 10.05
CA GLY A 541 20.86 -30.12 10.43
C GLY A 541 20.96 -29.78 11.92
N PRO A 542 20.31 -28.67 12.35
CA PRO A 542 20.44 -28.13 13.69
C PRO A 542 20.02 -29.09 14.82
N ALA A 543 18.90 -29.81 14.66
CA ALA A 543 18.42 -30.77 15.67
C ALA A 543 19.42 -31.93 15.85
N TRP A 544 20.00 -32.44 14.76
CA TRP A 544 21.03 -33.47 14.80
C TRP A 544 22.29 -33.00 15.52
N ALA A 545 22.80 -31.81 15.18
CA ALA A 545 23.99 -31.23 15.81
C ALA A 545 23.78 -31.00 17.32
N LEU A 546 22.60 -30.52 17.72
CA LEU A 546 22.22 -30.33 19.12
C LEU A 546 22.16 -31.68 19.87
N CYS A 547 21.51 -32.68 19.29
CA CYS A 547 21.44 -34.04 19.83
C CYS A 547 22.83 -34.66 19.99
N PHE A 548 23.70 -34.47 18.99
CA PHE A 548 25.09 -34.96 19.01
C PHE A 548 25.88 -34.35 20.16
N VAL A 549 25.81 -33.03 20.35
CA VAL A 549 26.53 -32.34 21.44
C VAL A 549 26.05 -32.86 22.80
N ARG A 550 24.74 -33.04 22.99
CA ARG A 550 24.17 -33.57 24.24
C ARG A 550 24.62 -35.00 24.54
N LEU A 551 24.52 -35.90 23.56
CA LEU A 551 24.90 -37.31 23.74
C LEU A 551 26.41 -37.50 23.86
N LEU A 552 27.22 -36.71 23.14
CA LEU A 552 28.67 -36.77 23.28
C LEU A 552 29.11 -36.28 24.67
N ARG A 553 28.43 -35.26 25.22
CA ARG A 553 28.66 -34.79 26.59
C ARG A 553 28.40 -35.89 27.62
N GLU A 554 27.30 -36.64 27.48
CA GLU A 554 27.02 -37.80 28.33
C GLU A 554 28.12 -38.88 28.24
N ALA A 555 28.57 -39.18 27.02
CA ALA A 555 29.64 -40.15 26.80
C ALA A 555 30.97 -39.72 27.44
N LEU A 556 31.32 -38.44 27.34
CA LEU A 556 32.55 -37.89 27.95
C LEU A 556 32.46 -37.81 29.48
N LEU A 557 31.28 -37.52 30.04
CA LEU A 557 31.05 -37.60 31.49
C LEU A 557 31.25 -39.04 31.99
N ALA A 558 30.72 -40.03 31.28
CA ALA A 558 30.94 -41.44 31.61
C ALA A 558 32.43 -41.84 31.52
N LEU A 559 33.14 -41.30 30.51
CA LEU A 559 34.59 -41.51 30.34
C LEU A 559 35.39 -40.86 31.48
N ARG A 560 35.05 -39.64 31.90
CA ARG A 560 35.63 -38.96 33.07
C ARG A 560 35.49 -39.83 34.32
N GLU A 561 34.27 -40.26 34.64
CA GLU A 561 34.00 -41.09 35.82
C GLU A 561 34.78 -42.39 35.80
N ARG A 562 34.99 -42.95 34.61
CA ARG A 562 35.82 -44.14 34.46
C ARG A 562 37.29 -43.84 34.76
N PHE A 563 37.87 -42.76 34.23
CA PHE A 563 39.25 -42.40 34.52
C PHE A 563 39.50 -42.06 35.99
N VAL A 564 38.57 -41.36 36.65
CA VAL A 564 38.64 -41.07 38.09
C VAL A 564 38.64 -42.36 38.91
N ARG A 565 37.74 -43.30 38.59
CA ARG A 565 37.72 -44.62 39.25
C ARG A 565 39.01 -45.39 39.05
N GLU A 566 39.55 -45.41 37.83
CA GLU A 566 40.79 -46.12 37.50
C GLU A 566 42.02 -45.48 38.17
N ALA A 567 42.06 -44.15 38.32
CA ALA A 567 43.13 -43.45 39.03
C ALA A 567 43.12 -43.70 40.54
N ASN A 568 41.94 -43.98 41.10
CA ASN A 568 41.74 -44.23 42.53
C ASN A 568 41.69 -45.72 42.88
N ASP A 569 41.87 -46.62 41.90
CA ASP A 569 41.89 -48.06 42.11
C ASP A 569 43.33 -48.60 42.15
N PRO A 570 43.86 -48.90 43.35
CA PRO A 570 45.19 -49.49 43.50
C PRO A 570 45.37 -50.79 42.71
N GLN A 571 44.29 -51.56 42.49
CA GLN A 571 44.36 -52.83 41.78
C GLN A 571 44.62 -52.62 40.29
N THR A 572 43.90 -51.68 39.67
CA THR A 572 44.12 -51.27 38.27
C THR A 572 45.57 -50.81 38.05
N ILE A 573 46.11 -49.96 38.93
CA ILE A 573 47.49 -49.46 38.78
C ILE A 573 48.51 -50.59 39.02
N ALA A 574 48.31 -51.45 40.02
CA ALA A 574 49.19 -52.60 40.29
C ALA A 574 49.23 -53.60 39.11
N GLN A 575 48.10 -53.85 38.46
CA GLN A 575 48.03 -54.69 37.26
C GLN A 575 48.85 -54.11 36.10
N VAL A 576 48.79 -52.79 35.89
CA VAL A 576 49.58 -52.11 34.84
C VAL A 576 51.08 -52.17 35.11
N LEU A 577 51.49 -52.11 36.38
CA LEU A 577 52.89 -52.27 36.78
C LEU A 577 53.43 -53.69 36.53
N GLY A 578 52.55 -54.70 36.50
CA GLY A 578 52.91 -56.09 36.18
C GLY A 578 53.68 -56.83 37.27
N ASP A 579 53.75 -56.31 38.49
CA ASP A 579 54.48 -56.92 39.60
C ASP A 579 53.57 -57.82 40.46
N VAL A 580 53.92 -59.10 40.54
CA VAL A 580 53.13 -60.14 41.24
C VAL A 580 52.97 -59.84 42.74
N TYR A 581 53.99 -59.26 43.38
CA TYR A 581 53.94 -58.92 44.80
C TYR A 581 52.94 -57.80 45.05
N LEU A 582 52.99 -56.72 44.25
CA LEU A 582 52.07 -55.59 44.38
C LEU A 582 50.62 -56.01 44.13
N ILE A 583 50.37 -56.81 43.08
CA ILE A 583 49.02 -57.32 42.75
C ILE A 583 48.44 -58.15 43.91
N LYS A 584 49.25 -59.01 44.52
CA LYS A 584 48.82 -59.84 45.65
C LYS A 584 48.56 -59.00 46.90
N LYS A 585 49.45 -58.05 47.22
CA LYS A 585 49.34 -57.20 48.42
C LYS A 585 48.15 -56.26 48.37
N VAL A 586 47.80 -55.74 47.20
CA VAL A 586 46.60 -54.91 47.03
C VAL A 586 45.32 -55.76 47.16
N ALA A 587 45.32 -56.99 46.64
CA ALA A 587 44.18 -57.91 46.73
C ALA A 587 43.87 -58.40 48.15
N GLU A 588 44.84 -58.36 49.08
CA GLU A 588 44.67 -58.78 50.49
C GLU A 588 43.75 -57.86 51.31
N GLY A 589 43.37 -56.67 50.81
CA GLY A 589 42.24 -55.86 51.28
C GLY A 589 42.36 -55.28 52.70
N LYS A 590 42.52 -53.94 52.80
CA LYS A 590 42.70 -53.08 53.99
C LYS A 590 44.16 -52.78 54.41
N GLY A 591 45.05 -52.61 53.43
CA GLY A 591 46.40 -52.06 53.63
C GLY A 591 46.52 -50.56 53.31
N PRO A 592 47.71 -49.95 53.51
CA PRO A 592 47.98 -48.55 53.15
C PRO A 592 47.94 -48.32 51.62
N SER A 593 48.00 -47.06 51.16
CA SER A 593 47.92 -46.73 49.71
C SER A 593 48.96 -47.49 48.86
N LEU A 594 48.72 -47.66 47.55
CA LEU A 594 49.68 -48.34 46.67
C LEU A 594 51.09 -47.75 46.77
N SER A 595 51.19 -46.42 46.85
CA SER A 595 52.45 -45.71 47.11
C SER A 595 53.13 -46.18 48.41
N ALA A 596 52.38 -46.33 49.50
CA ALA A 596 52.92 -46.79 50.78
C ALA A 596 53.34 -48.28 50.75
N ILE A 597 52.62 -49.13 50.01
CA ILE A 597 53.01 -50.53 49.77
C ILE A 597 54.33 -50.58 49.00
N ILE A 598 54.48 -49.77 47.95
CA ILE A 598 55.71 -49.68 47.15
C ILE A 598 56.85 -49.12 48.00
N GLU A 599 56.63 -48.07 48.79
CA GLU A 599 57.65 -47.45 49.66
C GLU A 599 58.12 -48.40 50.77
N ALA A 600 57.20 -49.18 51.36
CA ALA A 600 57.56 -50.20 52.35
C ALA A 600 58.43 -51.29 51.73
N ASN A 601 58.08 -51.78 50.53
CA ASN A 601 58.88 -52.77 49.80
C ASN A 601 60.24 -52.20 49.38
N ALA A 602 60.29 -50.97 48.86
CA ALA A 602 61.56 -50.31 48.55
C ALA A 602 62.45 -50.13 49.79
N SER A 603 61.86 -49.78 50.93
CA SER A 603 62.60 -49.64 52.20
C SER A 603 63.17 -50.98 52.69
N GLU A 604 62.43 -52.08 52.52
CA GLU A 604 62.92 -53.43 52.80
C GLU A 604 64.10 -53.80 51.90
N ARG A 605 63.99 -53.57 50.58
CA ARG A 605 65.08 -53.81 49.62
C ARG A 605 66.31 -52.94 49.92
N PHE A 606 66.12 -51.70 50.35
CA PHE A 606 67.24 -50.83 50.76
C PHE A 606 68.01 -51.39 51.97
N ARG A 607 67.32 -52.03 52.92
CA ARG A 607 67.98 -52.73 54.05
C ARG A 607 68.78 -53.94 53.58
N GLU A 608 68.24 -54.72 52.63
CA GLU A 608 68.97 -55.85 52.03
C GLU A 608 70.27 -55.41 51.33
N VAL A 609 70.28 -54.20 50.73
CA VAL A 609 71.52 -53.60 50.17
C VAL A 609 72.53 -53.27 51.27
N ASP A 610 72.10 -52.64 52.38
CA ASP A 610 72.96 -52.32 53.52
C ASP A 610 73.55 -53.59 54.16
N GLU A 611 72.75 -54.64 54.32
CA GLU A 611 73.19 -55.95 54.80
C GLU A 611 74.21 -56.60 53.85
N ALA A 612 73.97 -56.53 52.53
CA ALA A 612 74.90 -57.06 51.54
C ALA A 612 76.27 -56.33 51.56
N ILE A 613 76.27 -55.01 51.83
CA ILE A 613 77.48 -54.20 51.98
C ILE A 613 78.22 -54.52 53.29
N ARG A 614 77.51 -54.73 54.40
CA ARG A 614 78.09 -55.03 55.72
C ARG A 614 78.49 -56.50 55.90
N SER A 615 78.05 -57.39 55.02
CA SER A 615 78.42 -58.81 55.05
C SER A 615 79.94 -59.02 54.96
N HIS A 616 80.48 -59.88 55.82
CA HIS A 616 81.90 -60.25 55.86
C HIS A 616 82.27 -61.33 54.81
N TRP A 617 81.33 -61.78 53.98
CA TRP A 617 81.55 -62.83 52.98
C TRP A 617 82.16 -62.28 51.67
N PRO A 618 83.42 -62.61 51.30
CA PRO A 618 84.16 -61.92 50.25
C PRO A 618 83.84 -62.39 48.81
N PHE A 619 83.47 -63.66 48.61
CA PHE A 619 83.16 -64.19 47.27
C PHE A 619 81.86 -63.61 46.73
N GLY A 620 81.87 -63.02 45.52
CA GLY A 620 80.68 -62.48 44.85
C GLY A 620 80.02 -61.28 45.54
N LYS A 621 80.72 -60.57 46.42
CA LYS A 621 80.15 -59.47 47.22
C LYS A 621 79.63 -58.30 46.36
N ARG A 622 80.41 -57.84 45.37
CA ARG A 622 79.98 -56.78 44.43
C ARG A 622 78.76 -57.20 43.61
N GLU A 623 78.69 -58.44 43.15
CA GLU A 623 77.56 -58.96 42.37
C GLU A 623 76.27 -59.05 43.20
N ARG A 624 76.37 -59.46 44.47
CA ARG A 624 75.22 -59.42 45.38
C ARG A 624 74.73 -58.00 45.66
N VAL A 625 75.66 -57.06 45.87
CA VAL A 625 75.33 -55.64 46.10
C VAL A 625 74.68 -55.02 44.86
N ASP A 626 75.20 -55.29 43.65
CA ASP A 626 74.60 -54.85 42.37
C ASP A 626 73.17 -55.40 42.20
N ARG A 627 72.98 -56.70 42.43
CA ARG A 627 71.66 -57.34 42.33
C ARG A 627 70.64 -56.72 43.28
N GLN A 628 71.01 -56.51 44.54
CA GLN A 628 70.09 -55.92 45.52
C GLN A 628 69.87 -54.42 45.29
N ALA A 629 70.88 -53.68 44.83
CA ALA A 629 70.75 -52.27 44.49
C ALA A 629 69.84 -52.06 43.28
N TYR A 630 69.95 -52.94 42.27
CA TYR A 630 69.06 -52.96 41.12
C TYR A 630 67.63 -53.30 41.54
N GLU A 631 67.41 -54.33 42.37
CA GLU A 631 66.08 -54.65 42.91
C GLU A 631 65.48 -53.47 43.70
N TYR A 632 66.27 -52.79 44.54
CA TYR A 632 65.85 -51.57 45.24
C TYR A 632 65.38 -50.48 44.28
N LEU A 633 66.22 -50.12 43.30
CA LEU A 633 65.88 -49.08 42.34
C LEU A 633 64.73 -49.48 41.41
N LEU A 634 64.55 -50.76 41.11
CA LEU A 634 63.39 -51.26 40.39
C LEU A 634 62.10 -51.01 41.18
N ARG A 635 62.09 -51.21 42.52
CA ARG A 635 60.93 -50.83 43.37
C ARG A 635 60.70 -49.33 43.41
N CYS A 636 61.77 -48.53 43.42
CA CYS A 636 61.68 -47.08 43.26
C CYS A 636 61.08 -46.68 41.89
N ALA A 637 61.44 -47.35 40.80
CA ALA A 637 60.84 -47.12 39.49
C ALA A 637 59.35 -47.50 39.45
N HIS A 638 58.93 -48.55 40.15
CA HIS A 638 57.50 -48.85 40.31
C HIS A 638 56.73 -47.71 40.98
N TRP A 639 57.33 -47.01 41.94
CA TRP A 639 56.71 -45.83 42.55
C TRP A 639 56.56 -44.70 41.53
N CYS A 640 57.61 -44.40 40.76
CA CYS A 640 57.59 -43.37 39.73
C CYS A 640 56.56 -43.70 38.63
N ARG A 641 56.52 -44.95 38.14
CA ARG A 641 55.54 -45.39 37.15
C ARG A 641 54.11 -45.35 37.70
N ALA A 642 53.89 -45.77 38.94
CA ALA A 642 52.58 -45.66 39.59
C ALA A 642 52.09 -44.21 39.58
N ARG A 643 52.97 -43.24 39.89
CA ARG A 643 52.65 -41.81 39.84
C ARG A 643 52.32 -41.32 38.44
N VAL A 644 53.07 -41.73 37.43
CA VAL A 644 52.76 -41.43 36.02
C VAL A 644 51.39 -41.99 35.64
N GLU A 645 51.10 -43.25 35.97
CA GLU A 645 49.85 -43.93 35.62
C GLU A 645 48.62 -43.34 36.35
N GLU A 646 48.75 -43.01 37.64
CA GLU A 646 47.71 -42.33 38.42
C GLU A 646 47.44 -40.92 37.87
N ARG A 647 48.50 -40.14 37.66
CA ARG A 647 48.39 -38.74 37.22
C ARG A 647 47.94 -38.62 35.77
N ALA A 648 48.37 -39.50 34.87
CA ALA A 648 47.90 -39.53 33.49
C ALA A 648 46.38 -39.78 33.40
N ARG A 649 45.82 -40.66 34.24
CA ARG A 649 44.36 -40.88 34.32
C ARG A 649 43.63 -39.69 34.91
N ARG A 650 44.19 -39.01 35.92
CA ARG A 650 43.62 -37.76 36.44
C ARG A 650 43.60 -36.66 35.37
N LEU A 651 44.69 -36.50 34.63
CA LEU A 651 44.77 -35.57 33.50
C LEU A 651 43.82 -35.96 32.36
N ALA A 652 43.61 -37.26 32.11
CA ALA A 652 42.59 -37.73 31.16
C ALA A 652 41.16 -37.39 31.60
N ALA A 653 40.87 -37.51 32.89
CA ALA A 653 39.60 -37.07 33.47
C ALA A 653 39.42 -35.55 33.39
N GLU A 654 40.46 -34.77 33.71
CA GLU A 654 40.47 -33.30 33.57
C GLU A 654 40.26 -32.89 32.10
N LEU A 655 40.89 -33.60 31.16
CA LEU A 655 40.68 -33.37 29.72
C LEU A 655 39.23 -33.66 29.31
N ALA A 656 38.65 -34.77 29.74
CA ALA A 656 37.25 -35.09 29.48
C ALA A 656 36.30 -34.02 30.06
N GLU A 657 36.59 -33.52 31.25
CA GLU A 657 35.85 -32.42 31.89
C GLU A 657 35.95 -31.10 31.10
N ASP A 658 37.15 -30.76 30.61
CA ASP A 658 37.34 -29.58 29.75
C ASP A 658 36.54 -29.67 28.45
N LEU A 659 36.50 -30.86 27.84
CA LEU A 659 35.70 -31.11 26.64
C LEU A 659 34.20 -31.05 26.93
N VAL A 660 33.75 -31.52 28.09
CA VAL A 660 32.35 -31.40 28.55
C VAL A 660 31.94 -29.93 28.69
N ARG A 661 32.79 -29.09 29.29
CA ARG A 661 32.53 -27.63 29.40
C ARG A 661 32.45 -26.97 28.03
N MET A 662 33.38 -27.30 27.14
CA MET A 662 33.36 -26.80 25.76
C MET A 662 32.10 -27.24 25.00
N LEU A 663 31.60 -28.47 25.22
CA LEU A 663 30.31 -28.91 24.65
C LEU A 663 29.11 -28.14 25.20
N GLN A 664 29.14 -27.70 26.46
CA GLN A 664 28.09 -26.80 27.01
C GLN A 664 28.13 -25.43 26.34
N ASP A 665 29.32 -24.90 26.07
CA ASP A 665 29.49 -23.65 25.32
C ASP A 665 29.01 -23.81 23.87
N LEU A 666 29.35 -24.91 23.21
CA LEU A 666 28.87 -25.25 21.86
C LEU A 666 27.35 -25.42 21.80
N GLU A 667 26.73 -26.06 22.79
CA GLU A 667 25.26 -26.17 22.86
C GLU A 667 24.60 -24.78 22.87
N ARG A 668 25.15 -23.86 23.67
CA ARG A 668 24.67 -22.46 23.71
C ARG A 668 24.88 -21.75 22.37
N GLU A 669 26.05 -21.90 21.76
CA GLU A 669 26.32 -21.30 20.45
C GLU A 669 25.39 -21.85 19.36
N LEU A 670 25.13 -23.16 19.32
CA LEU A 670 24.20 -23.76 18.36
C LEU A 670 22.78 -23.22 18.51
N LEU A 671 22.29 -23.09 19.74
CA LEU A 671 20.98 -22.50 20.01
C LEU A 671 20.92 -21.02 19.62
N GLU A 672 22.01 -20.27 19.81
CA GLU A 672 22.13 -18.89 19.34
C GLU A 672 22.06 -18.83 17.80
N ARG A 673 22.77 -19.71 17.08
CA ARG A 673 22.68 -19.79 15.60
C ARG A 673 21.28 -20.17 15.14
N ALA A 674 20.64 -21.12 15.81
CA ALA A 674 19.26 -21.51 15.51
C ALA A 674 18.28 -20.34 15.73
N ARG A 675 18.50 -19.50 16.76
CA ARG A 675 17.68 -18.30 16.99
C ARG A 675 17.80 -17.28 15.86
N VAL A 676 19.00 -17.10 15.31
CA VAL A 676 19.21 -16.22 14.14
C VAL A 676 18.38 -16.71 12.94
N LEU A 677 18.39 -18.02 12.66
CA LEU A 677 17.57 -18.62 11.61
C LEU A 677 16.07 -18.49 11.89
N ALA A 678 15.65 -18.74 13.13
CA ALA A 678 14.25 -18.61 13.55
C ALA A 678 13.75 -17.16 13.41
N ARG A 679 14.60 -16.17 13.70
CA ARG A 679 14.27 -14.75 13.51
C ARG A 679 14.12 -14.39 12.04
N LEU A 680 15.04 -14.84 11.18
CA LEU A 680 14.91 -14.69 9.73
C LEU A 680 13.61 -15.32 9.22
N GLN A 681 13.26 -16.52 9.69
CA GLN A 681 12.01 -17.19 9.36
C GLN A 681 10.79 -16.35 9.79
N ALA A 682 10.81 -15.81 11.02
CA ALA A 682 9.70 -15.01 11.56
C ALA A 682 9.49 -13.72 10.74
N GLU A 683 10.57 -12.97 10.45
CA GLU A 683 10.50 -11.73 9.66
C GLU A 683 10.03 -12.00 8.22
N LEU A 684 10.60 -13.00 7.55
CA LEU A 684 10.20 -13.37 6.19
C LEU A 684 8.75 -13.86 6.12
N SER A 685 8.31 -14.64 7.11
CA SER A 685 6.92 -15.10 7.22
C SER A 685 5.95 -13.93 7.37
N LYS A 686 6.24 -13.01 8.29
CA LYS A 686 5.45 -11.80 8.50
C LYS A 686 5.31 -10.99 7.21
N LEU A 687 6.43 -10.66 6.57
CA LEU A 687 6.43 -9.87 5.34
C LEU A 687 5.72 -10.59 4.19
N ALA A 688 5.92 -11.89 4.02
CA ALA A 688 5.24 -12.67 3.00
C ALA A 688 3.72 -12.63 3.17
N ILE A 689 3.23 -12.82 4.41
CA ILE A 689 1.80 -12.76 4.75
C ILE A 689 1.24 -11.35 4.53
N GLU A 690 1.95 -10.31 4.96
CA GLU A 690 1.55 -8.91 4.73
C GLU A 690 1.39 -8.60 3.24
N TRP A 691 2.33 -9.02 2.39
CA TRP A 691 2.24 -8.85 0.94
C TRP A 691 1.11 -9.67 0.30
N ALA A 692 0.88 -10.90 0.74
CA ALA A 692 -0.25 -11.72 0.25
C ALA A 692 -1.61 -11.16 0.68
N GLN A 693 -1.71 -10.64 1.91
CA GLN A 693 -2.90 -9.91 2.37
C GLN A 693 -3.12 -8.63 1.57
N LYS A 694 -2.04 -7.90 1.21
CA LYS A 694 -2.12 -6.73 0.35
C LYS A 694 -2.60 -7.10 -1.06
N ALA A 695 -2.09 -8.18 -1.65
CA ALA A 695 -2.55 -8.69 -2.94
C ALA A 695 -4.06 -8.98 -2.92
N SER A 696 -4.53 -9.77 -1.95
CA SER A 696 -5.95 -10.18 -1.86
C SER A 696 -6.92 -9.04 -1.52
N ARG A 697 -6.43 -7.93 -0.96
CA ARG A 697 -7.23 -6.72 -0.63
C ARG A 697 -7.02 -5.58 -1.61
N THR A 698 -6.35 -5.82 -2.74
CA THR A 698 -6.11 -4.77 -3.73
C THR A 698 -7.45 -4.24 -4.26
N GLU A 699 -7.68 -2.93 -4.12
CA GLU A 699 -8.91 -2.27 -4.56
C GLU A 699 -9.12 -2.55 -6.05
N ASN A 700 -10.23 -3.21 -6.44
CA ASN A 700 -10.54 -3.47 -7.84
C ASN A 700 -12.06 -3.52 -8.04
N VAL A 701 -12.57 -2.66 -8.92
CA VAL A 701 -13.94 -2.80 -9.43
C VAL A 701 -13.89 -3.88 -10.51
N GLY A 702 -14.52 -5.03 -10.29
CA GLY A 702 -14.50 -6.17 -11.22
C GLY A 702 -14.04 -7.46 -10.55
N GLU A 703 -13.17 -8.21 -11.22
CA GLU A 703 -12.70 -9.52 -10.74
C GLU A 703 -11.20 -9.46 -10.38
N LEU A 704 -10.85 -9.94 -9.19
CA LEU A 704 -9.46 -10.02 -8.74
C LEU A 704 -8.94 -11.46 -8.92
N VAL A 705 -7.95 -11.63 -9.79
CA VAL A 705 -7.33 -12.91 -10.11
C VAL A 705 -6.21 -13.15 -9.09
N CYS A 706 -6.57 -13.55 -7.87
CA CYS A 706 -5.64 -13.75 -6.77
C CYS A 706 -6.17 -14.81 -5.79
N ASP A 707 -6.22 -16.07 -6.24
CA ASP A 707 -6.56 -17.22 -5.40
C ASP A 707 -5.48 -18.30 -5.40
N ASP A 708 -5.64 -19.30 -4.54
CA ASP A 708 -4.66 -20.38 -4.38
C ASP A 708 -4.43 -21.21 -5.66
N ILE A 709 -5.44 -21.32 -6.52
CA ILE A 709 -5.33 -22.04 -7.81
C ILE A 709 -4.38 -21.26 -8.73
N VAL A 710 -4.60 -19.96 -8.87
CA VAL A 710 -3.77 -19.06 -9.67
C VAL A 710 -2.34 -19.04 -9.15
N ILE A 711 -2.15 -18.91 -7.83
CA ILE A 711 -0.80 -18.85 -7.23
C ILE A 711 -0.04 -20.17 -7.48
N LYS A 712 -0.68 -21.33 -7.31
CA LYS A 712 -0.05 -22.64 -7.59
C LYS A 712 0.29 -22.80 -9.08
N ALA A 713 -0.59 -22.39 -9.98
CA ALA A 713 -0.32 -22.41 -11.41
C ALA A 713 0.86 -21.51 -11.78
N LEU A 714 0.92 -20.30 -11.19
CA LEU A 714 2.01 -19.36 -11.36
C LEU A 714 3.35 -19.93 -10.87
N GLU A 715 3.42 -20.49 -9.66
CA GLU A 715 4.64 -21.13 -9.15
C GLU A 715 5.12 -22.27 -10.05
N ALA A 716 4.20 -23.09 -10.57
CA ALA A 716 4.52 -24.18 -11.49
C ALA A 716 5.08 -23.67 -12.83
N LYS A 717 4.50 -22.59 -13.38
CA LYS A 717 4.97 -21.93 -14.61
C LYS A 717 6.37 -21.31 -14.42
N ILE A 718 6.62 -20.66 -13.28
CA ILE A 718 7.94 -20.13 -12.94
C ILE A 718 8.96 -21.27 -12.87
N ALA A 719 8.67 -22.33 -12.09
CA ALA A 719 9.55 -23.48 -11.94
C ALA A 719 9.89 -24.15 -13.29
N ALA A 720 8.91 -24.30 -14.18
CA ALA A 720 9.12 -24.84 -15.52
C ALA A 720 9.98 -23.94 -16.43
N GLY A 721 9.89 -22.61 -16.26
CA GLY A 721 10.62 -21.64 -17.08
C GLY A 721 12.09 -21.48 -16.69
N VAL A 722 12.39 -21.44 -15.39
CA VAL A 722 13.76 -21.18 -14.90
C VAL A 722 14.50 -22.43 -14.40
N GLY A 723 13.79 -23.57 -14.25
CA GLY A 723 14.34 -24.86 -13.82
C GLY A 723 14.84 -24.84 -12.37
N ASP A 724 15.98 -25.50 -12.13
CA ASP A 724 16.59 -25.63 -10.79
C ASP A 724 16.92 -24.28 -10.12
N ARG A 725 16.94 -23.17 -10.87
CA ARG A 725 17.15 -21.82 -10.31
C ARG A 725 16.03 -21.38 -9.37
N TYR A 726 14.79 -21.88 -9.55
CA TYR A 726 13.66 -21.64 -8.64
C TYR A 726 13.63 -22.62 -7.46
N HIS A 727 14.78 -23.21 -7.10
CA HIS A 727 14.87 -24.09 -5.95
C HIS A 727 15.36 -23.32 -4.70
N PRO A 728 14.72 -23.49 -3.53
CA PRO A 728 15.11 -22.76 -2.32
C PRO A 728 16.59 -22.91 -1.94
N ASP A 729 17.19 -24.09 -2.16
CA ASP A 729 18.60 -24.33 -1.84
C ASP A 729 19.55 -23.46 -2.70
N VAL A 730 19.19 -23.22 -3.98
CA VAL A 730 19.98 -22.39 -4.90
C VAL A 730 19.89 -20.92 -4.49
N VAL A 731 18.71 -20.47 -4.04
CA VAL A 731 18.52 -19.11 -3.51
C VAL A 731 19.36 -18.90 -2.25
N ALA A 732 19.34 -19.87 -1.34
CA ALA A 732 20.10 -19.84 -0.10
C ALA A 732 21.61 -19.76 -0.36
N GLU A 733 22.13 -20.60 -1.27
CA GLU A 733 23.54 -20.64 -1.64
C GLU A 733 24.00 -19.31 -2.28
N ARG A 734 23.21 -18.76 -3.21
CA ARG A 734 23.50 -17.46 -3.83
C ARG A 734 23.52 -16.32 -2.80
N ALA A 735 22.60 -16.32 -1.85
CA ALA A 735 22.55 -15.31 -0.81
C ALA A 735 23.80 -15.35 0.09
N LEU A 736 24.26 -16.54 0.48
CA LEU A 736 25.50 -16.72 1.25
C LEU A 736 26.73 -16.25 0.46
N GLN A 737 26.82 -16.62 -0.82
CA GLN A 737 27.91 -16.18 -1.71
C GLN A 737 27.97 -14.66 -1.85
N ARG A 738 26.83 -13.98 -1.92
CA ARG A 738 26.75 -12.51 -2.01
C ARG A 738 27.26 -11.79 -0.79
N VAL A 739 26.93 -12.31 0.40
CA VAL A 739 27.40 -11.74 1.67
C VAL A 739 28.86 -12.16 1.94
N GLY A 740 29.34 -13.22 1.28
CA GLY A 740 30.70 -13.73 1.43
C GLY A 740 30.92 -14.49 2.73
N ILE A 741 29.87 -15.15 3.24
CA ILE A 741 29.89 -15.88 4.51
C ILE A 741 29.40 -17.32 4.35
N GLY A 742 29.88 -18.21 5.21
CA GLY A 742 29.28 -19.52 5.43
C GLY A 742 28.08 -19.45 6.38
N LEU A 743 27.25 -20.49 6.41
CA LEU A 743 26.09 -20.55 7.30
C LEU A 743 26.50 -20.51 8.79
N ARG A 744 27.63 -21.12 9.17
CA ARG A 744 28.18 -21.03 10.54
C ARG A 744 28.66 -19.63 10.94
N GLU A 745 28.90 -18.75 9.97
CA GLU A 745 29.36 -17.38 10.20
C GLU A 745 28.19 -16.39 10.33
N LEU A 746 26.97 -16.83 10.01
CA LEU A 746 25.76 -16.01 10.15
C LEU A 746 25.50 -15.68 11.63
N ARG A 747 25.63 -14.40 11.97
CA ARG A 747 25.39 -13.82 13.30
C ARG A 747 24.38 -12.69 13.17
N GLU A 748 23.87 -12.25 14.31
CA GLU A 748 22.89 -11.16 14.41
C GLU A 748 23.31 -9.91 13.61
N GLU A 749 24.59 -9.53 13.67
CA GLU A 749 25.16 -8.38 12.96
C GLU A 749 25.08 -8.47 11.43
N LYS A 750 24.87 -9.66 10.87
CA LYS A 750 24.81 -9.93 9.42
C LYS A 750 23.39 -10.21 8.92
N VAL A 751 22.39 -10.26 9.82
CA VAL A 751 21.01 -10.63 9.50
C VAL A 751 20.40 -9.72 8.46
N GLU A 752 20.53 -8.40 8.61
CA GLU A 752 19.93 -7.43 7.69
C GLU A 752 20.53 -7.55 6.28
N ALA A 753 21.86 -7.56 6.16
CA ALA A 753 22.55 -7.74 4.88
C ALA A 753 22.19 -9.08 4.22
N PHE A 754 22.04 -10.14 5.02
CA PHE A 754 21.67 -11.46 4.53
C PHE A 754 20.21 -11.56 4.10
N LEU A 755 19.29 -10.90 4.82
CA LEU A 755 17.88 -10.79 4.44
C LEU A 755 17.74 -10.12 3.06
N HIS A 756 18.45 -9.01 2.84
CA HIS A 756 18.48 -8.36 1.52
C HIS A 756 19.04 -9.28 0.44
N ALA A 757 20.15 -9.97 0.70
CA ALA A 757 20.75 -10.91 -0.25
C ALA A 757 19.80 -12.08 -0.61
N LEU A 758 19.03 -12.59 0.36
CA LEU A 758 17.99 -13.60 0.14
C LEU A 758 16.88 -13.08 -0.77
N LEU A 759 16.36 -11.88 -0.49
CA LEU A 759 15.27 -11.29 -1.29
C LEU A 759 15.70 -10.94 -2.72
N ASP A 760 16.97 -10.57 -2.91
CA ASP A 760 17.53 -10.33 -4.25
C ASP A 760 17.79 -11.63 -5.00
N ALA A 761 18.31 -12.67 -4.33
CA ALA A 761 18.50 -13.98 -4.94
C ALA A 761 17.14 -14.61 -5.32
N ALA A 762 16.12 -14.45 -4.47
CA ALA A 762 14.75 -14.88 -4.77
C ALA A 762 14.14 -14.10 -5.95
N ARG A 763 14.39 -12.79 -6.05
CA ARG A 763 13.95 -11.96 -7.18
C ARG A 763 14.50 -12.49 -8.51
N GLU A 764 15.80 -12.78 -8.56
CA GLU A 764 16.44 -13.30 -9.76
C GLU A 764 15.99 -14.71 -10.12
N ALA A 765 15.64 -15.52 -9.11
CA ALA A 765 15.08 -16.85 -9.32
C ALA A 765 13.67 -16.77 -9.92
N ILE A 766 12.84 -15.84 -9.45
CA ILE A 766 11.49 -15.62 -10.00
C ILE A 766 11.56 -15.02 -11.42
N GLY A 767 12.47 -14.07 -11.64
CA GLY A 767 12.59 -13.36 -12.91
C GLY A 767 11.55 -12.24 -13.04
N ASP A 768 11.37 -11.77 -14.27
CA ASP A 768 10.36 -10.76 -14.63
C ASP A 768 9.08 -11.48 -15.07
N LEU A 769 7.96 -11.21 -14.38
CA LEU A 769 6.64 -11.74 -14.73
C LEU A 769 5.87 -10.82 -15.68
N SER A 770 6.47 -9.71 -16.11
CA SER A 770 5.95 -8.92 -17.21
C SER A 770 6.25 -9.59 -18.55
N GLU A 771 5.35 -9.41 -19.51
CA GLU A 771 5.47 -10.04 -20.82
C GLU A 771 5.41 -8.97 -21.91
N SER A 772 6.29 -9.11 -22.88
CA SER A 772 6.46 -8.18 -24.00
C SER A 772 6.18 -8.83 -25.35
N THR A 773 5.98 -10.15 -25.39
CA THR A 773 5.70 -10.93 -26.59
C THR A 773 4.20 -11.07 -26.81
N LEU A 774 3.76 -11.08 -28.06
CA LEU A 774 2.36 -11.31 -28.41
C LEU A 774 2.06 -12.75 -28.87
N GLN A 775 3.10 -13.57 -29.12
CA GLN A 775 2.94 -14.90 -29.72
C GLN A 775 2.58 -15.99 -28.70
N GLU A 776 3.22 -15.97 -27.53
CA GLU A 776 2.98 -16.95 -26.46
C GLU A 776 3.28 -16.24 -25.13
N THR A 777 2.21 -15.87 -24.42
CA THR A 777 2.29 -15.36 -23.04
C THR A 777 2.05 -16.50 -22.06
N ARG A 778 2.53 -16.34 -20.83
CA ARG A 778 2.44 -17.33 -19.75
C ARG A 778 1.89 -16.72 -18.47
N PHE A 779 2.17 -15.45 -18.24
CA PHE A 779 1.90 -14.72 -16.99
C PHE A 779 0.92 -13.56 -17.19
N ALA A 780 0.44 -13.34 -18.42
CA ALA A 780 -0.63 -12.39 -18.66
C ALA A 780 -1.91 -12.82 -17.92
N VAL A 781 -2.72 -11.85 -17.51
CA VAL A 781 -3.91 -12.11 -16.70
C VAL A 781 -4.90 -13.05 -17.38
N TYR A 782 -4.96 -13.05 -18.71
CA TYR A 782 -5.82 -13.97 -19.46
C TYR A 782 -5.31 -15.42 -19.39
N ASP A 783 -3.99 -15.64 -19.32
CA ASP A 783 -3.42 -16.97 -19.11
C ASP A 783 -3.74 -17.48 -17.71
N LEU A 784 -3.56 -16.63 -16.70
CA LEU A 784 -3.81 -16.95 -15.30
C LEU A 784 -5.31 -17.19 -15.01
N LEU A 785 -6.19 -16.39 -15.64
CA LEU A 785 -7.63 -16.61 -15.56
C LEU A 785 -8.04 -17.92 -16.23
N SER A 786 -7.43 -18.27 -17.35
CA SER A 786 -7.68 -19.54 -18.03
C SER A 786 -7.18 -20.75 -17.23
N ASP A 787 -6.07 -20.64 -16.50
CA ASP A 787 -5.62 -21.68 -15.57
C ASP A 787 -6.63 -21.91 -14.43
N GLN A 788 -7.23 -20.84 -13.93
CA GLN A 788 -8.28 -20.89 -12.91
C GLN A 788 -9.58 -21.48 -13.46
N ILE A 789 -9.93 -21.16 -14.72
CA ILE A 789 -11.23 -21.45 -15.32
C ILE A 789 -11.06 -22.20 -16.66
N GLY A 790 -11.21 -23.52 -16.60
CA GLY A 790 -11.11 -24.39 -17.80
C GLY A 790 -12.35 -24.41 -18.69
N ASP A 791 -13.54 -24.06 -18.19
CA ASP A 791 -14.78 -24.12 -18.95
C ASP A 791 -15.24 -22.75 -19.49
N SER A 792 -15.84 -22.73 -20.68
CA SER A 792 -16.27 -21.47 -21.31
C SER A 792 -17.47 -20.80 -20.64
N SER A 793 -18.33 -21.56 -19.94
CA SER A 793 -19.55 -21.02 -19.32
C SER A 793 -19.21 -20.18 -18.08
N THR A 794 -18.36 -20.70 -17.20
CA THR A 794 -17.86 -19.98 -16.02
C THR A 794 -17.04 -18.76 -16.44
N LEU A 795 -16.23 -18.89 -17.49
CA LEU A 795 -15.47 -17.76 -18.04
C LEU A 795 -16.40 -16.64 -18.53
N ASP A 796 -17.43 -16.99 -19.31
CA ASP A 796 -18.42 -16.03 -19.80
C ASP A 796 -19.13 -15.30 -18.65
N GLN A 797 -19.44 -16.00 -17.55
CA GLN A 797 -20.03 -15.40 -16.35
C GLN A 797 -19.09 -14.41 -15.65
N VAL A 798 -17.81 -14.75 -15.48
CA VAL A 798 -16.80 -13.88 -14.86
C VAL A 798 -16.57 -12.63 -15.71
N VAL A 799 -16.38 -12.80 -17.02
CA VAL A 799 -16.21 -11.68 -17.96
C VAL A 799 -17.47 -10.80 -17.98
N SER A 800 -18.67 -11.39 -18.01
CA SER A 800 -19.93 -10.63 -17.96
C SER A 800 -20.06 -9.83 -16.67
N ARG A 801 -19.72 -10.41 -15.52
CA ARG A 801 -19.72 -9.73 -14.22
C ARG A 801 -18.73 -8.57 -14.20
N ALA A 802 -17.51 -8.77 -14.70
CA ALA A 802 -16.50 -7.72 -14.80
C ALA A 802 -17.00 -6.56 -15.67
N ILE A 803 -17.54 -6.83 -16.87
CA ILE A 803 -18.11 -5.81 -17.76
C ILE A 803 -19.24 -5.05 -17.06
N LYS A 804 -20.21 -5.76 -16.48
CA LYS A 804 -21.36 -5.15 -15.77
C LYS A 804 -20.94 -4.29 -14.58
N SER A 805 -19.90 -4.70 -13.85
CA SER A 805 -19.37 -3.92 -12.73
C SER A 805 -18.78 -2.58 -13.18
N GLY A 806 -18.31 -2.49 -14.43
CA GLY A 806 -17.81 -1.27 -15.06
C GLY A 806 -18.88 -0.46 -15.81
N ALA A 807 -20.18 -0.73 -15.62
CA ALA A 807 -21.23 0.10 -16.20
C ALA A 807 -21.23 1.52 -15.58
N PRO A 808 -21.71 2.56 -16.29
CA PRO A 808 -21.67 3.94 -15.81
C PRO A 808 -22.32 4.12 -14.43
N PHE A 809 -21.60 4.78 -13.51
CA PHE A 809 -22.05 5.00 -12.13
C PHE A 809 -23.02 6.17 -12.02
N VAL A 810 -24.15 6.02 -12.68
CA VAL A 810 -25.32 6.88 -12.57
C VAL A 810 -26.54 6.05 -12.92
N LEU A 811 -27.64 6.24 -12.20
CA LEU A 811 -28.91 5.68 -12.61
C LEU A 811 -29.77 6.79 -13.21
N LEU A 812 -30.31 6.52 -14.39
CA LEU A 812 -31.09 7.49 -15.15
C LEU A 812 -32.52 6.97 -15.35
N ASN A 813 -33.50 7.80 -15.03
CA ASN A 813 -34.91 7.54 -15.32
C ASN A 813 -35.20 8.03 -16.75
N PRO A 814 -35.56 7.16 -17.73
CA PRO A 814 -35.87 7.59 -19.10
C PRO A 814 -37.13 8.47 -19.20
N ASN A 815 -38.03 8.38 -18.22
CA ASN A 815 -39.25 9.19 -18.12
C ASN A 815 -39.24 9.98 -16.80
N PRO A 816 -38.32 10.94 -16.64
CA PRO A 816 -38.21 11.72 -15.43
C PRO A 816 -39.36 12.73 -15.30
N PRO A 817 -39.54 13.32 -14.12
CA PRO A 817 -40.41 14.47 -13.94
C PRO A 817 -40.07 15.57 -14.95
N GLY A 818 -41.09 16.21 -15.53
CA GLY A 818 -40.91 17.22 -16.59
C GLY A 818 -40.83 16.66 -18.01
N GLY A 819 -40.93 15.33 -18.17
CA GLY A 819 -41.11 14.66 -19.46
C GLY A 819 -39.88 13.86 -19.94
N PRO A 820 -40.07 12.97 -20.93
CA PRO A 820 -39.02 12.10 -21.44
C PRO A 820 -37.85 12.92 -22.00
N TRP A 821 -36.66 12.36 -21.87
CA TRP A 821 -35.45 12.85 -22.54
C TRP A 821 -34.95 11.74 -23.48
N GLY A 822 -34.18 12.11 -24.49
CA GLY A 822 -33.69 11.15 -25.48
C GLY A 822 -32.23 11.39 -25.82
N GLY A 823 -31.59 10.34 -26.33
CA GLY A 823 -30.26 10.44 -26.94
C GLY A 823 -29.08 10.25 -25.99
N LEU A 824 -29.16 9.29 -25.06
CA LEU A 824 -27.99 8.88 -24.28
C LEU A 824 -26.90 8.38 -25.23
N LEU A 825 -25.76 9.04 -25.20
CA LEU A 825 -24.56 8.61 -25.88
C LEU A 825 -23.91 7.56 -25.02
N VAL A 826 -23.56 6.42 -25.61
CA VAL A 826 -22.86 5.35 -24.91
C VAL A 826 -21.59 5.05 -25.69
N ILE A 827 -20.50 5.04 -24.96
CA ILE A 827 -19.17 4.67 -25.43
C ILE A 827 -18.74 3.48 -24.58
N ARG A 828 -18.14 2.47 -25.19
CA ARG A 828 -17.60 1.32 -24.48
C ARG A 828 -16.38 0.78 -25.18
N GLY A 829 -15.52 0.13 -24.41
CA GLY A 829 -14.42 -0.67 -24.95
C GLY A 829 -13.64 -1.41 -23.88
N ALA A 830 -12.73 -2.26 -24.36
CA ALA A 830 -11.81 -3.01 -23.52
C ALA A 830 -10.35 -2.80 -23.94
N GLY A 831 -9.48 -2.77 -22.95
CA GLY A 831 -8.04 -2.87 -23.12
C GLY A 831 -7.60 -4.30 -22.78
N ILE A 832 -6.91 -4.96 -23.70
CA ILE A 832 -6.26 -6.26 -23.48
C ILE A 832 -4.88 -6.23 -24.13
N HIS A 833 -3.87 -6.82 -23.49
CA HIS A 833 -2.54 -6.89 -24.10
C HIS A 833 -2.58 -7.64 -25.42
N GLY A 834 -2.03 -7.04 -26.50
CA GLY A 834 -2.13 -7.57 -27.87
C GLY A 834 -3.39 -7.16 -28.65
N GLY A 835 -4.40 -6.61 -27.98
CA GLY A 835 -5.62 -6.12 -28.62
C GLY A 835 -6.44 -7.23 -29.29
N TYR A 836 -7.22 -6.86 -30.32
CA TYR A 836 -7.97 -7.81 -31.13
C TYR A 836 -7.23 -8.19 -32.41
N ASN A 837 -7.03 -9.48 -32.62
CA ASN A 837 -6.58 -10.07 -33.88
C ASN A 837 -7.50 -11.25 -34.26
N PRO A 838 -8.11 -11.27 -35.46
CA PRO A 838 -8.91 -12.41 -35.92
C PRO A 838 -8.14 -13.74 -35.99
N ASN A 839 -6.82 -13.66 -36.25
CA ASN A 839 -5.90 -14.80 -36.30
C ASN A 839 -4.90 -14.70 -35.15
N ASP A 840 -5.43 -14.51 -33.93
CA ASP A 840 -4.60 -14.33 -32.75
C ASP A 840 -3.68 -15.56 -32.52
N PRO A 841 -2.34 -15.37 -32.47
CA PRO A 841 -1.42 -16.47 -32.20
C PRO A 841 -1.56 -17.01 -30.77
N ASP A 842 -2.07 -16.20 -29.84
CA ASP A 842 -2.27 -16.58 -28.46
C ASP A 842 -3.69 -17.13 -28.23
N ARG A 843 -3.76 -18.41 -27.85
CA ARG A 843 -5.04 -19.13 -27.72
C ARG A 843 -5.88 -18.64 -26.55
N GLU A 844 -5.25 -18.27 -25.44
CA GLU A 844 -5.99 -17.85 -24.25
C GLU A 844 -6.52 -16.43 -24.43
N ARG A 845 -5.74 -15.54 -25.05
CA ARG A 845 -6.24 -14.22 -25.46
C ARG A 845 -7.44 -14.33 -26.42
N ALA A 846 -7.35 -15.18 -27.44
CA ALA A 846 -8.46 -15.42 -28.36
C ALA A 846 -9.72 -15.92 -27.64
N ARG A 847 -9.55 -16.82 -26.66
CA ARG A 847 -10.62 -17.38 -25.84
C ARG A 847 -11.33 -16.30 -25.00
N ILE A 848 -10.57 -15.40 -24.38
CA ILE A 848 -11.12 -14.25 -23.63
C ILE A 848 -11.89 -13.31 -24.56
N ILE A 849 -11.33 -12.98 -25.73
CA ILE A 849 -11.99 -12.08 -26.69
C ILE A 849 -13.34 -12.66 -27.16
N GLU A 850 -13.40 -13.95 -27.47
CA GLU A 850 -14.65 -14.60 -27.82
C GLU A 850 -15.64 -14.64 -26.65
N SER A 851 -15.16 -14.72 -25.41
CA SER A 851 -16.00 -14.55 -24.21
C SER A 851 -16.58 -13.14 -24.11
N ILE A 852 -15.78 -12.09 -24.32
CA ILE A 852 -16.24 -10.68 -24.33
C ILE A 852 -17.35 -10.48 -25.39
N LYS A 853 -17.14 -11.04 -26.59
CA LYS A 853 -18.10 -10.98 -27.70
C LYS A 853 -19.44 -11.63 -27.33
N ARG A 854 -19.42 -12.83 -26.73
CA ARG A 854 -20.65 -13.55 -26.30
C ARG A 854 -21.35 -12.85 -25.14
N SER A 855 -20.60 -12.38 -24.15
CA SER A 855 -21.14 -11.87 -22.89
C SER A 855 -21.77 -10.49 -22.99
N ALA A 856 -21.36 -9.67 -23.96
CA ALA A 856 -21.81 -8.28 -24.04
C ALA A 856 -22.24 -7.83 -25.46
N GLY A 857 -22.14 -8.71 -26.46
CA GLY A 857 -22.46 -8.38 -27.85
C GLY A 857 -21.53 -7.30 -28.41
N TRP A 858 -20.28 -7.28 -27.94
CA TRP A 858 -19.28 -6.31 -28.36
C TRP A 858 -18.75 -6.65 -29.74
N ARG A 859 -18.31 -5.64 -30.49
CA ARG A 859 -17.64 -5.77 -31.79
C ARG A 859 -16.14 -5.64 -31.56
N PRO A 860 -15.38 -6.77 -31.50
CA PRO A 860 -13.97 -6.73 -31.08
C PRO A 860 -13.10 -5.77 -31.89
N ALA A 861 -13.31 -5.70 -33.20
CA ALA A 861 -12.56 -4.82 -34.11
C ALA A 861 -12.66 -3.33 -33.73
N ASP A 862 -13.82 -2.88 -33.24
CA ASP A 862 -14.07 -1.47 -32.95
C ASP A 862 -13.84 -1.14 -31.47
N GLU A 863 -14.07 -2.10 -30.58
CA GLU A 863 -14.20 -1.88 -29.13
C GLU A 863 -13.04 -2.45 -28.30
N ILE A 864 -12.18 -3.31 -28.87
CA ILE A 864 -11.02 -3.86 -28.17
C ILE A 864 -9.74 -3.23 -28.70
N ARG A 865 -8.88 -2.78 -27.80
CA ARG A 865 -7.59 -2.14 -28.10
C ARG A 865 -6.45 -2.81 -27.33
N SER A 866 -5.26 -2.75 -27.92
CA SER A 866 -4.04 -3.20 -27.25
C SER A 866 -3.69 -2.26 -26.10
N ILE A 867 -3.20 -2.83 -25.01
CA ILE A 867 -2.58 -2.10 -23.90
C ILE A 867 -1.24 -2.76 -23.53
N ASP A 868 -0.30 -2.01 -22.98
CA ASP A 868 0.96 -2.57 -22.50
C ASP A 868 0.81 -3.48 -21.27
N ASP A 869 -0.19 -3.23 -20.43
CA ASP A 869 -0.27 -3.87 -19.12
C ASP A 869 -0.86 -5.27 -19.20
N THR A 870 0.02 -6.28 -19.08
CA THR A 870 -0.37 -7.69 -19.10
C THR A 870 -1.05 -8.16 -17.82
N SER A 871 -1.09 -7.34 -16.76
CA SER A 871 -1.70 -7.71 -15.47
C SER A 871 -3.21 -7.51 -15.43
N GLN A 872 -3.80 -6.94 -16.48
CA GLN A 872 -5.21 -6.58 -16.46
C GLN A 872 -5.89 -6.66 -17.82
N ILE A 873 -7.19 -6.95 -17.78
CA ILE A 873 -8.13 -6.69 -18.86
C ILE A 873 -9.04 -5.59 -18.36
N ILE A 874 -8.99 -4.42 -18.99
CA ILE A 874 -9.74 -3.24 -18.58
C ILE A 874 -11.04 -3.20 -19.37
N PHE A 875 -12.15 -2.92 -18.69
CA PHE A 875 -13.43 -2.59 -19.32
C PHE A 875 -13.80 -1.16 -18.95
N PHE A 876 -14.15 -0.36 -19.95
CA PHE A 876 -14.54 1.02 -19.76
C PHE A 876 -15.85 1.29 -20.48
N GLN A 877 -16.77 1.92 -19.78
CA GLN A 877 -18.05 2.33 -20.33
C GLN A 877 -18.33 3.76 -19.88
N GLU A 878 -18.76 4.59 -20.81
CA GLU A 878 -19.04 5.99 -20.60
C GLU A 878 -20.40 6.30 -21.20
N CYS A 879 -21.19 7.12 -20.52
CA CYS A 879 -22.42 7.63 -21.05
C CYS A 879 -22.50 9.14 -20.91
N GLY A 880 -23.28 9.80 -21.76
CA GLY A 880 -23.46 11.25 -21.69
C GLY A 880 -24.58 11.79 -22.55
N GLY A 881 -24.83 13.09 -22.45
CA GLY A 881 -25.95 13.72 -23.15
C GLY A 881 -27.25 13.67 -22.36
N PHE A 882 -27.20 13.43 -21.05
CA PHE A 882 -28.40 13.39 -20.19
C PHE A 882 -28.58 14.70 -19.40
N PRO A 883 -29.83 15.13 -19.15
CA PRO A 883 -30.13 16.27 -18.29
C PRO A 883 -30.13 15.88 -16.81
N LEU A 884 -29.92 16.83 -15.90
CA LEU A 884 -29.89 16.54 -14.45
C LEU A 884 -31.20 15.98 -13.90
N ARG A 885 -32.35 16.35 -14.49
CA ARG A 885 -33.65 15.78 -14.09
C ARG A 885 -33.76 14.28 -14.38
N ALA A 886 -32.92 13.74 -15.26
CA ALA A 886 -32.88 12.31 -15.55
C ALA A 886 -32.30 11.49 -14.38
N LEU A 887 -31.55 12.11 -13.47
CA LEU A 887 -30.96 11.41 -12.32
C LEU A 887 -32.04 10.73 -11.48
N GLN A 888 -31.88 9.42 -11.23
CA GLN A 888 -32.79 8.71 -10.35
C GLN A 888 -32.65 9.21 -8.91
N GLY A 889 -33.77 9.47 -8.25
CA GLY A 889 -33.79 10.05 -6.89
C GLY A 889 -33.83 11.58 -6.87
N ILE A 890 -33.97 12.24 -8.02
CA ILE A 890 -34.03 13.72 -8.08
C ILE A 890 -35.22 14.30 -7.29
N GLU A 891 -36.37 13.61 -7.26
CA GLU A 891 -37.54 14.03 -6.49
C GLU A 891 -37.32 13.90 -4.98
N GLU A 892 -36.65 12.83 -4.53
CA GLU A 892 -36.25 12.65 -3.13
C GLU A 892 -35.33 13.80 -2.70
N MET A 893 -34.30 14.09 -3.52
CA MET A 893 -33.39 15.21 -3.26
C MET A 893 -34.13 16.54 -3.20
N LYS A 894 -35.10 16.77 -4.10
CA LYS A 894 -35.94 17.97 -4.13
C LYS A 894 -36.78 18.10 -2.86
N GLN A 895 -37.43 17.03 -2.42
CA GLN A 895 -38.27 17.04 -1.21
C GLN A 895 -37.47 17.41 0.02
N VAL A 896 -36.28 16.81 0.20
CA VAL A 896 -35.39 17.13 1.33
C VAL A 896 -34.87 18.57 1.21
N TYR A 897 -34.47 19.01 0.03
CA TYR A 897 -34.07 20.40 -0.23
C TYR A 897 -35.16 21.41 0.12
N GLU A 898 -36.40 21.19 -0.33
CA GLU A 898 -37.53 22.08 -0.04
C GLU A 898 -37.89 22.11 1.45
N HIS A 899 -37.80 20.95 2.12
CA HIS A 899 -38.00 20.85 3.56
C HIS A 899 -36.96 21.68 4.32
N CYS A 900 -35.67 21.47 4.06
CA CYS A 900 -34.60 22.23 4.69
C CYS A 900 -34.70 23.75 4.41
N ARG A 901 -35.11 24.13 3.20
CA ARG A 901 -35.33 25.54 2.85
C ARG A 901 -36.48 26.16 3.65
N LYS A 902 -37.54 25.41 3.94
CA LYS A 902 -38.70 25.87 4.73
C LYS A 902 -38.39 25.99 6.23
N GLU A 903 -37.56 25.11 6.77
CA GLU A 903 -37.19 25.13 8.19
C GLU A 903 -36.30 26.31 8.58
N GLY A 904 -35.71 27.03 7.61
CA GLY A 904 -34.95 28.25 7.87
C GLY A 904 -33.54 28.01 8.44
N GLY A 905 -32.95 26.84 8.14
CA GLY A 905 -31.58 26.49 8.57
C GLY A 905 -30.46 27.23 7.84
N PRO A 906 -29.20 26.74 7.93
CA PRO A 906 -28.06 27.28 7.20
C PRO A 906 -28.33 27.39 5.69
N PRO A 907 -27.76 28.39 5.00
CA PRO A 907 -27.97 28.57 3.57
C PRO A 907 -27.45 27.38 2.77
N LEU A 908 -28.30 26.85 1.88
CA LEU A 908 -27.97 25.71 1.01
C LEU A 908 -27.21 26.15 -0.25
N HIS A 909 -27.46 27.36 -0.74
CA HIS A 909 -26.84 27.89 -1.96
C HIS A 909 -25.53 28.62 -1.67
N ILE A 910 -24.66 28.71 -2.67
CA ILE A 910 -23.39 29.47 -2.57
C ILE A 910 -23.57 31.00 -2.51
N VAL A 911 -24.81 31.47 -2.59
CA VAL A 911 -25.24 32.86 -2.48
C VAL A 911 -26.42 32.93 -1.52
N ARG A 912 -26.77 34.13 -1.05
CA ARG A 912 -27.96 34.37 -0.22
C ARG A 912 -29.23 33.83 -0.87
N ASP A 913 -30.21 33.49 -0.05
CA ASP A 913 -31.47 32.88 -0.52
C ASP A 913 -32.20 33.77 -1.53
N GLU A 914 -32.17 35.10 -1.34
CA GLU A 914 -32.77 36.08 -2.26
C GLU A 914 -32.08 36.07 -3.63
N MET A 915 -30.76 35.88 -3.65
CA MET A 915 -29.99 35.79 -4.89
C MET A 915 -30.18 34.43 -5.57
N ALA A 916 -30.43 33.37 -4.79
CA ALA A 916 -30.62 32.01 -5.30
C ALA A 916 -31.95 31.82 -6.05
N GLU A 917 -32.91 32.73 -5.89
CA GLU A 917 -34.18 32.73 -6.64
C GLU A 917 -33.99 32.78 -8.17
N ARG A 918 -32.84 33.28 -8.62
CA ARG A 918 -32.48 33.31 -10.06
C ARG A 918 -32.22 31.92 -10.64
N TYR A 919 -31.99 30.90 -9.82
CA TYR A 919 -31.69 29.54 -10.27
C TYR A 919 -32.98 28.75 -10.50
N PRO A 920 -33.34 28.43 -11.76
CA PRO A 920 -34.52 27.62 -12.06
C PRO A 920 -34.41 26.24 -11.43
N ASP A 921 -35.55 25.58 -11.19
CA ASP A 921 -35.57 24.20 -10.70
C ASP A 921 -34.98 23.22 -11.73
N LEU A 922 -34.52 22.06 -11.26
CA LEU A 922 -33.97 21.02 -12.14
C LEU A 922 -35.08 20.36 -12.97
N ILE A 923 -36.27 20.22 -12.37
CA ILE A 923 -37.45 19.69 -13.06
C ILE A 923 -38.11 20.87 -13.77
N PRO A 924 -38.24 20.87 -15.11
CA PRO A 924 -38.85 21.98 -15.83
C PRO A 924 -40.35 22.08 -15.51
N PRO A 925 -40.94 23.30 -15.59
CA PRO A 925 -42.36 23.49 -15.36
C PRO A 925 -43.18 22.81 -16.46
N ARG A 926 -44.49 22.68 -16.21
CA ARG A 926 -45.44 22.24 -17.25
C ARG A 926 -45.51 23.29 -18.34
N GLU A 927 -45.64 22.86 -19.59
CA GLU A 927 -45.63 23.78 -20.74
C GLU A 927 -46.70 24.88 -20.62
N ASN A 928 -47.92 24.49 -20.27
CA ASN A 928 -49.00 25.47 -20.08
C ASN A 928 -48.71 26.45 -18.94
N ASP A 929 -48.13 25.97 -17.84
CA ASP A 929 -47.79 26.81 -16.69
C ASP A 929 -46.66 27.77 -17.05
N LEU A 930 -45.68 27.32 -17.84
CA LEU A 930 -44.60 28.16 -18.37
C LEU A 930 -45.16 29.27 -19.27
N GLN A 931 -45.96 28.93 -20.29
CA GLN A 931 -46.51 29.93 -21.21
C GLN A 931 -47.41 30.94 -20.49
N SER A 932 -48.23 30.47 -19.54
CA SER A 932 -49.05 31.33 -18.67
C SER A 932 -48.20 32.24 -17.79
N ALA A 933 -47.18 31.71 -17.13
CA ALA A 933 -46.27 32.49 -16.28
C ALA A 933 -45.52 33.56 -17.07
N LEU A 934 -45.01 33.23 -18.26
CA LEU A 934 -44.34 34.17 -19.15
C LEU A 934 -45.31 35.24 -19.68
N THR A 935 -46.56 34.88 -19.95
CA THR A 935 -47.59 35.86 -20.31
C THR A 935 -47.87 36.82 -19.16
N ILE A 936 -48.04 36.31 -17.94
CA ILE A 936 -48.25 37.13 -16.74
C ILE A 936 -47.02 37.99 -16.42
N GLN A 937 -45.81 37.49 -16.67
CA GLN A 937 -44.60 38.29 -16.53
C GLN A 937 -44.62 39.51 -17.48
N SER A 938 -45.05 39.32 -18.74
CA SER A 938 -45.15 40.40 -19.74
C SER A 938 -46.28 41.38 -19.46
N VAL A 939 -47.44 40.94 -18.95
CA VAL A 939 -48.63 41.80 -18.80
C VAL A 939 -48.95 42.21 -17.36
N GLY A 940 -48.52 41.43 -16.36
CA GLY A 940 -48.89 41.60 -14.96
C GLY A 940 -48.28 42.85 -14.33
N ILE A 941 -47.04 43.17 -14.68
CA ILE A 941 -46.39 44.44 -14.27
C ILE A 941 -47.10 45.65 -14.89
N PRO A 942 -47.20 45.79 -16.23
CA PRO A 942 -47.79 46.99 -16.82
C PRO A 942 -49.27 47.16 -16.44
N LEU A 943 -50.03 46.07 -16.25
CA LEU A 943 -51.43 46.14 -15.81
C LEU A 943 -51.60 46.34 -14.29
N GLY A 944 -50.51 46.36 -13.50
CA GLY A 944 -50.54 46.68 -12.08
C GLY A 944 -50.95 45.54 -11.14
N PHE A 945 -51.00 44.30 -11.62
CA PHE A 945 -51.21 43.09 -10.79
C PHE A 945 -49.93 42.68 -10.07
N ILE A 946 -48.78 42.99 -10.66
CA ILE A 946 -47.48 42.76 -10.06
C ILE A 946 -46.81 44.13 -9.87
N VAL A 947 -46.44 44.44 -8.64
CA VAL A 947 -45.88 45.75 -8.27
C VAL A 947 -44.61 45.56 -7.47
N LEU A 948 -43.74 46.56 -7.44
CA LEU A 948 -42.64 46.60 -6.47
C LEU A 948 -43.21 46.98 -5.10
N ALA A 949 -42.93 46.18 -4.08
CA ALA A 949 -43.34 46.41 -2.71
C ALA A 949 -42.16 46.19 -1.74
N ASP A 950 -42.19 46.90 -0.62
CA ASP A 950 -41.20 46.77 0.45
C ASP A 950 -41.62 45.67 1.42
N PHE A 951 -40.75 44.68 1.62
CA PHE A 951 -40.92 43.61 2.58
C PHE A 951 -39.92 43.75 3.72
N PRO A 952 -40.25 43.30 4.95
CA PRO A 952 -39.26 43.19 6.01
C PRO A 952 -38.06 42.37 5.55
N HIS A 953 -36.86 42.90 5.75
CA HIS A 953 -35.65 42.19 5.41
C HIS A 953 -35.50 40.97 6.35
N PRO A 954 -35.09 39.79 5.85
CA PRO A 954 -35.09 38.54 6.63
C PRO A 954 -34.19 38.52 7.87
N ASP A 955 -33.28 39.48 8.02
CA ASP A 955 -32.34 39.60 9.14
C ASP A 955 -32.97 40.16 10.44
N GLY A 956 -34.25 40.53 10.41
CA GLY A 956 -34.97 41.08 11.57
C GLY A 956 -34.47 42.46 12.02
N GLY A 957 -33.58 43.11 11.24
CA GLY A 957 -32.91 44.37 11.59
C GLY A 957 -33.70 45.63 11.28
N GLY A 958 -34.99 45.53 10.96
CA GLY A 958 -35.85 46.68 10.61
C GLY A 958 -35.60 47.29 9.23
N ARG A 959 -34.70 46.72 8.42
CA ARG A 959 -34.49 47.09 7.01
C ARG A 959 -35.59 46.51 6.14
N THR A 960 -35.87 47.11 4.99
CA THR A 960 -36.78 46.55 3.98
C THR A 960 -36.02 46.07 2.75
N ILE A 961 -36.56 45.06 2.07
CA ILE A 961 -36.12 44.61 0.76
C ILE A 961 -37.23 44.87 -0.26
N GLN A 962 -36.88 45.48 -1.39
CA GLN A 962 -37.83 45.70 -2.47
C GLN A 962 -37.94 44.44 -3.31
N MET A 963 -39.15 43.92 -3.47
CA MET A 963 -39.42 42.73 -4.29
C MET A 963 -40.64 42.98 -5.16
N TYR A 964 -40.69 42.31 -6.31
CA TYR A 964 -41.93 42.19 -7.06
C TYR A 964 -42.91 41.34 -6.25
N ALA A 965 -44.13 41.84 -6.12
CA ALA A 965 -45.20 41.23 -5.34
C ALA A 965 -46.48 41.15 -6.17
N TYR A 966 -47.21 40.05 -6.01
CA TYR A 966 -48.58 39.97 -6.48
C TYR A 966 -49.45 40.80 -5.53
N ARG A 967 -50.12 41.79 -6.10
CA ARG A 967 -51.07 42.66 -5.41
C ARG A 967 -52.42 41.94 -5.31
N ARG A 968 -52.59 41.13 -4.27
CA ARG A 968 -53.81 40.36 -4.01
C ARG A 968 -54.88 41.25 -3.38
N GLU A 969 -56.06 41.34 -3.98
CA GLU A 969 -57.20 41.99 -3.32
C GLU A 969 -57.74 41.10 -2.20
N ILE A 970 -58.02 41.67 -1.04
CA ILE A 970 -58.58 40.95 0.11
C ILE A 970 -60.08 40.78 -0.12
N PRO A 971 -60.62 39.55 -0.29
CA PRO A 971 -62.03 39.35 -0.64
C PRO A 971 -63.02 39.97 0.35
N GLU A 972 -62.66 40.01 1.64
CA GLU A 972 -63.46 40.56 2.73
C GLU A 972 -63.42 42.10 2.80
N LEU A 973 -62.43 42.74 2.16
CA LEU A 973 -62.18 44.19 2.22
C LEU A 973 -61.92 44.73 0.80
N PRO A 974 -62.96 44.97 -0.01
CA PRO A 974 -62.82 45.46 -1.37
C PRO A 974 -62.01 46.77 -1.45
N GLY A 975 -60.99 46.80 -2.31
CA GLY A 975 -60.05 47.92 -2.43
C GLY A 975 -58.85 47.89 -1.47
N GLU A 976 -58.80 46.96 -0.51
CA GLU A 976 -57.59 46.67 0.27
C GLU A 976 -56.79 45.52 -0.37
N PHE A 977 -55.46 45.61 -0.28
CA PHE A 977 -54.56 44.68 -0.96
C PHE A 977 -53.51 44.12 -0.02
N GLU A 978 -53.32 42.81 -0.12
CA GLU A 978 -52.19 42.09 0.46
C GLU A 978 -51.09 41.92 -0.59
N MET A 979 -49.84 42.18 -0.20
CA MET A 979 -48.69 42.02 -1.08
C MET A 979 -48.07 40.64 -0.88
N ILE A 980 -48.22 39.75 -1.87
CA ILE A 980 -47.58 38.43 -1.84
C ILE A 980 -46.22 38.51 -2.53
N PRO A 981 -45.10 38.29 -1.84
CA PRO A 981 -43.77 38.39 -2.45
C PRO A 981 -43.58 37.32 -3.53
N ILE A 982 -43.08 37.73 -4.71
CA ILE A 982 -42.77 36.86 -5.84
C ILE A 982 -41.25 36.68 -5.98
N GLY A 983 -40.50 37.78 -6.03
CA GLY A 983 -39.04 37.75 -6.12
C GLY A 983 -38.38 39.09 -6.43
N GLY A 984 -37.06 39.17 -6.30
CA GLY A 984 -36.30 40.43 -6.43
C GLY A 984 -36.04 40.93 -7.85
N THR A 985 -36.37 40.16 -8.89
CA THR A 985 -36.07 40.48 -10.30
C THR A 985 -37.25 40.22 -11.22
N VAL A 986 -37.28 40.85 -12.41
CA VAL A 986 -38.33 40.56 -13.41
C VAL A 986 -38.33 39.07 -13.80
N GLN A 987 -37.15 38.45 -13.92
CA GLN A 987 -37.00 37.03 -14.24
C GLN A 987 -37.56 36.13 -13.15
N SER A 988 -37.37 36.49 -11.88
CA SER A 988 -37.93 35.73 -10.74
C SER A 988 -39.45 35.66 -10.76
N ILE A 989 -40.14 36.61 -11.41
CA ILE A 989 -41.60 36.52 -11.63
C ILE A 989 -41.95 35.30 -12.48
N GLY A 990 -41.32 35.19 -13.65
CA GLY A 990 -41.53 34.05 -14.54
C GLY A 990 -41.17 32.73 -13.87
N ILE A 991 -40.03 32.69 -13.17
CA ILE A 991 -39.58 31.49 -12.43
C ILE A 991 -40.59 31.11 -11.35
N ARG A 992 -40.95 32.04 -10.45
CA ARG A 992 -41.83 31.75 -9.31
C ARG A 992 -43.20 31.28 -9.79
N LEU A 993 -43.81 31.99 -10.75
CA LEU A 993 -45.12 31.62 -11.27
C LEU A 993 -45.09 30.30 -12.05
N ALA A 994 -44.03 30.02 -12.81
CA ALA A 994 -43.93 28.77 -13.57
C ALA A 994 -43.82 27.53 -12.65
N PHE A 995 -43.26 27.69 -11.44
CA PHE A 995 -43.08 26.60 -10.47
C PHE A 995 -44.11 26.57 -9.33
N ASP A 996 -44.94 27.59 -9.20
CA ASP A 996 -46.01 27.69 -8.20
C ASP A 996 -47.37 27.77 -8.90
N SER A 997 -47.87 26.63 -9.38
CA SER A 997 -49.12 26.59 -10.15
C SER A 997 -50.33 27.13 -9.36
N ALA A 998 -50.31 27.08 -8.03
CA ALA A 998 -51.38 27.63 -7.20
C ALA A 998 -51.39 29.16 -7.27
N LEU A 999 -50.23 29.78 -7.02
CA LEU A 999 -50.07 31.24 -7.16
C LEU A 999 -50.34 31.68 -8.60
N LEU A 1000 -49.83 30.96 -9.60
CA LEU A 1000 -50.09 31.25 -11.01
C LEU A 1000 -51.58 31.32 -11.31
N ARG A 1001 -52.34 30.29 -10.90
CA ARG A 1001 -53.80 30.24 -11.09
C ARG A 1001 -54.52 31.39 -10.39
N GLU A 1002 -54.08 31.76 -9.20
CA GLU A 1002 -54.65 32.88 -8.43
C GLU A 1002 -54.46 34.20 -9.20
N VAL A 1003 -53.25 34.49 -9.68
CA VAL A 1003 -52.96 35.67 -10.49
C VAL A 1003 -53.74 35.66 -11.81
N GLU A 1004 -53.80 34.51 -12.50
CA GLU A 1004 -54.60 34.33 -13.72
C GLU A 1004 -56.08 34.68 -13.48
N GLN A 1005 -56.66 34.18 -12.38
CA GLN A 1005 -58.06 34.42 -12.03
C GLN A 1005 -58.33 35.89 -11.72
N ALA A 1006 -57.42 36.57 -11.02
CA ALA A 1006 -57.55 38.01 -10.74
C ALA A 1006 -57.49 38.86 -12.02
N ILE A 1007 -56.56 38.54 -12.93
CA ILE A 1007 -56.48 39.19 -14.25
C ILE A 1007 -57.76 38.94 -15.05
N ASP A 1008 -58.23 37.69 -15.10
CA ASP A 1008 -59.47 37.28 -15.77
C ASP A 1008 -60.69 38.05 -15.24
N ALA A 1009 -60.83 38.12 -13.92
CA ALA A 1009 -61.97 38.75 -13.25
C ALA A 1009 -61.99 40.27 -13.50
N LYS A 1010 -60.83 40.93 -13.42
CA LYS A 1010 -60.72 42.36 -13.66
C LYS A 1010 -60.98 42.72 -15.13
N ILE A 1011 -60.50 41.91 -16.08
CA ILE A 1011 -60.71 42.18 -17.50
C ILE A 1011 -62.17 41.93 -17.91
N LYS A 1012 -62.80 40.88 -17.39
CA LYS A 1012 -64.21 40.56 -17.68
C LYS A 1012 -65.17 41.61 -17.13
N SER A 1013 -64.86 42.20 -15.98
CA SER A 1013 -65.68 43.26 -15.34
C SER A 1013 -65.36 44.67 -15.84
N ALA A 1014 -64.28 44.87 -16.61
CA ALA A 1014 -63.86 46.18 -17.12
C ALA A 1014 -64.81 46.77 -18.16
N SER A 1015 -65.04 48.07 -18.06
CA SER A 1015 -65.74 48.90 -19.06
C SER A 1015 -64.96 48.97 -20.39
N SER A 1016 -65.61 49.40 -21.47
CA SER A 1016 -64.95 49.57 -22.78
C SER A 1016 -63.78 50.55 -22.73
N GLU A 1017 -63.89 51.62 -21.94
CA GLU A 1017 -62.82 52.61 -21.75
C GLU A 1017 -61.63 52.02 -21.00
N GLU A 1018 -61.86 51.25 -19.92
CA GLU A 1018 -60.79 50.55 -19.20
C GLU A 1018 -60.08 49.52 -20.08
N LYS A 1019 -60.82 48.79 -20.93
CA LYS A 1019 -60.25 47.84 -21.89
C LYS A 1019 -59.35 48.52 -22.92
N GLN A 1020 -59.77 49.66 -23.47
CA GLN A 1020 -58.93 50.47 -24.36
C GLN A 1020 -57.68 51.00 -23.64
N ASN A 1021 -57.81 51.38 -22.37
CA ASN A 1021 -56.69 51.82 -21.55
C ASN A 1021 -55.66 50.69 -21.32
N PHE A 1022 -56.10 49.44 -21.05
CA PHE A 1022 -55.20 48.29 -20.95
C PHE A 1022 -54.39 48.09 -22.23
N VAL A 1023 -55.00 48.20 -23.41
CA VAL A 1023 -54.29 48.09 -24.70
C VAL A 1023 -53.25 49.20 -24.85
N ARG A 1024 -53.59 50.44 -24.47
CA ARG A 1024 -52.65 51.58 -24.52
C ARG A 1024 -51.42 51.31 -23.64
N ILE A 1025 -51.64 50.90 -22.39
CA ILE A 1025 -50.58 50.59 -21.42
C ILE A 1025 -49.66 49.47 -21.95
N LEU A 1026 -50.23 48.40 -22.51
CA LEU A 1026 -49.44 47.29 -23.08
C LEU A 1026 -48.64 47.71 -24.31
N ARG A 1027 -49.16 48.62 -25.15
CA ARG A 1027 -48.41 49.19 -26.28
C ARG A 1027 -47.25 50.08 -25.81
N GLU A 1028 -47.48 50.89 -24.77
CA GLU A 1028 -46.43 51.70 -24.16
C GLU A 1028 -45.32 50.82 -23.56
N HIS A 1029 -45.67 49.72 -22.88
CA HIS A 1029 -44.71 48.73 -22.40
C HIS A 1029 -43.86 48.13 -23.53
N LEU A 1030 -44.48 47.71 -24.64
CA LEU A 1030 -43.74 47.21 -25.81
C LEU A 1030 -42.79 48.26 -26.41
N ASN A 1031 -43.20 49.51 -26.48
CA ASN A 1031 -42.34 50.61 -26.95
C ASN A 1031 -41.15 50.84 -26.00
N ASN A 1032 -41.38 50.81 -24.69
CA ASN A 1032 -40.31 50.92 -23.71
C ASN A 1032 -39.33 49.74 -23.80
N PHE A 1033 -39.84 48.52 -23.96
CA PHE A 1033 -39.02 47.33 -24.13
C PHE A 1033 -38.17 47.38 -25.41
N LYS A 1034 -38.76 47.87 -26.51
CA LYS A 1034 -38.05 48.14 -27.78
C LYS A 1034 -36.89 49.11 -27.60
N GLU A 1035 -37.09 50.22 -26.90
CA GLU A 1035 -36.05 51.21 -26.63
C GLU A 1035 -34.94 50.65 -25.72
N THR A 1036 -35.27 49.79 -24.76
CA THR A 1036 -34.27 49.08 -23.94
C THR A 1036 -33.39 48.18 -24.81
N LEU A 1037 -34.00 47.34 -25.66
CA LEU A 1037 -33.25 46.46 -26.57
C LEU A 1037 -32.37 47.23 -27.56
N LYS A 1038 -32.82 48.42 -28.02
CA LYS A 1038 -32.04 49.32 -28.87
C LYS A 1038 -30.79 49.86 -28.18
N LYS A 1039 -30.87 50.13 -26.88
CA LYS A 1039 -29.70 50.55 -26.09
C LYS A 1039 -28.70 49.41 -25.92
N GLU A 1040 -29.20 48.19 -25.73
CA GLU A 1040 -28.37 46.99 -25.59
C GLU A 1040 -27.74 46.53 -26.92
N ASN A 1041 -28.42 46.76 -28.04
CA ASN A 1041 -28.00 46.36 -29.37
C ASN A 1041 -28.15 47.54 -30.36
N PRO A 1042 -27.23 48.53 -30.36
CA PRO A 1042 -27.38 49.77 -31.12
C PRO A 1042 -27.47 49.58 -32.64
N ASP A 1043 -26.82 48.53 -33.15
CA ASP A 1043 -26.64 48.28 -34.59
C ASP A 1043 -27.67 47.30 -35.18
N VAL A 1044 -28.62 46.83 -34.37
CA VAL A 1044 -29.65 45.86 -34.79
C VAL A 1044 -31.02 46.49 -34.62
N ASP A 1045 -31.90 46.34 -35.63
CA ASP A 1045 -33.30 46.74 -35.48
C ASP A 1045 -33.95 45.89 -34.36
N PRO A 1046 -34.37 46.50 -33.23
CA PRO A 1046 -34.91 45.74 -32.11
C PRO A 1046 -36.14 44.91 -32.48
N GLU A 1047 -36.91 45.30 -33.51
CA GLU A 1047 -38.09 44.55 -33.95
C GLU A 1047 -37.74 43.21 -34.63
N THR A 1048 -36.51 43.08 -35.10
CA THR A 1048 -35.97 41.85 -35.69
C THR A 1048 -35.39 40.90 -34.63
N LEU A 1049 -35.21 41.36 -33.38
CA LEU A 1049 -34.68 40.52 -32.32
C LEU A 1049 -35.73 39.49 -31.84
N PRO A 1050 -35.36 38.21 -31.70
CA PRO A 1050 -36.29 37.17 -31.23
C PRO A 1050 -36.90 37.49 -29.86
N LEU A 1051 -36.15 38.16 -28.96
CA LEU A 1051 -36.64 38.58 -27.65
C LEU A 1051 -37.81 39.57 -27.76
N TYR A 1052 -37.73 40.55 -28.68
CA TYR A 1052 -38.82 41.49 -28.93
C TYR A 1052 -40.03 40.79 -29.54
N GLN A 1053 -39.80 39.92 -30.52
CA GLN A 1053 -40.87 39.18 -31.20
C GLN A 1053 -41.66 38.32 -30.21
N LYS A 1054 -40.96 37.58 -29.33
CA LYS A 1054 -41.61 36.77 -28.27
C LYS A 1054 -42.42 37.62 -27.29
N GLU A 1055 -41.90 38.76 -26.85
CA GLU A 1055 -42.62 39.66 -25.94
C GLU A 1055 -43.86 40.27 -26.61
N ARG A 1056 -43.72 40.72 -27.87
CA ARG A 1056 -44.82 41.21 -28.69
C ARG A 1056 -45.88 40.13 -28.90
N ASP A 1057 -45.49 38.91 -29.23
CA ASP A 1057 -46.42 37.81 -29.51
C ASP A 1057 -47.22 37.42 -28.27
N ARG A 1058 -46.61 37.43 -27.08
CA ARG A 1058 -47.32 37.22 -25.80
C ARG A 1058 -48.37 38.29 -25.57
N ILE A 1059 -48.01 39.56 -25.73
CA ILE A 1059 -48.92 40.69 -25.52
C ILE A 1059 -50.05 40.70 -26.55
N VAL A 1060 -49.75 40.43 -27.83
CA VAL A 1060 -50.76 40.33 -28.89
C VAL A 1060 -51.71 39.15 -28.64
N THR A 1061 -51.16 38.00 -28.23
CA THR A 1061 -51.96 36.82 -27.88
C THR A 1061 -52.88 37.10 -26.70
N PHE A 1062 -52.37 37.80 -25.67
CA PHE A 1062 -53.17 38.25 -24.54
C PHE A 1062 -54.31 39.18 -24.96
N ILE A 1063 -54.03 40.22 -25.76
CA ILE A 1063 -55.04 41.15 -26.27
C ILE A 1063 -56.14 40.41 -27.05
N ARG A 1064 -55.75 39.44 -27.90
CA ARG A 1064 -56.69 38.60 -28.66
C ARG A 1064 -57.53 37.71 -27.75
N LYS A 1065 -56.92 37.05 -26.76
CA LYS A 1065 -57.60 36.15 -25.81
C LYS A 1065 -58.79 36.83 -25.13
N TYR A 1066 -58.65 38.10 -24.76
CA TYR A 1066 -59.69 38.86 -24.04
C TYR A 1066 -60.52 39.81 -24.93
N GLY A 1067 -60.31 39.81 -26.26
CA GLY A 1067 -61.05 40.68 -27.17
C GLY A 1067 -60.86 42.18 -26.91
N LEU A 1068 -59.70 42.59 -26.36
CA LEU A 1068 -59.44 43.98 -25.97
C LEU A 1068 -59.26 44.92 -27.17
N GLY A 1069 -59.06 44.36 -28.37
CA GLY A 1069 -58.69 45.09 -29.59
C GLY A 1069 -59.82 45.36 -30.59
N THR A 1070 -61.09 45.13 -30.25
CA THR A 1070 -62.22 45.41 -31.17
C THR A 1070 -63.33 46.18 -30.48
N GLU A 1071 -63.27 47.51 -30.62
CA GLU A 1071 -64.34 48.38 -31.13
C GLU A 1071 -63.71 49.77 -31.35
N GLY A 1072 -63.41 50.06 -32.61
CA GLY A 1072 -62.68 51.23 -33.11
C GLY A 1072 -62.23 50.99 -34.54
#